data_AF-A0A2P4PN70-F1
#
_entry.id   AF-A0A2P4PN70-F1
#
_cell.length_a   1.000
_cell.length_b   1.000
_cell.length_c   1.000
_cell.angle_alpha   90.00
_cell.angle_beta   90.00
_cell.angle_gamma   90.00
#
_symmetry.space_group_name_H-M   'P 1'
#
loop_
_entity.id
_entity.type
_entity.pdbx_description
1 polymer ?
#
loop_
_entity_poly.entity_id
_entity_poly.type
_entity_poly.pdbx_seq_one_letter_code
_entity_poly.pdbx_strand_id
1 'polypeptide(L)'
;MSDTQEIHNYPFDSIINFKKSGHSFSYKIIKEGTYPNKSLLAYTLPPNKYRIPDDYMVETTWGRSNNRCVVQCFINYIDNKPVFQIWFGKCFEHVVSSVRSATDVTNLFHKEYTSLKKTKTSGIYLFGLHLKTLEMAREGKRRAHILKPIDQCGNSTLTKRAMSIGKHILAEFNEKTQKLYNLEDVPALESICYSVNKKHTFNISYENEDKTKKKQKLESIVRALDEGNIPRDSYRRLCAIEYNLSREGEISKERININEIMVQLIPITIVDINTKSQVDESEGVDIDDESITQEVINAVGKGGYRNINNILYYLVPNLVQKGILNPDQPIINLRISGDGRNVGRKVKHVIITVAILDDKNTSHKPDHHYTTILYPGCEDYNSLSNAMTQFCHDLRNLKEGLVIDNVKWNFQFYFSSDWKFLAICLGFNSAHSKNFCPWCTIDKSQQGDLSKEWKINKEIDKLVEQNNYYKGHIRKPLFDMIPLNHWVPDELHIMLRITDRLWSLVIAELTEYGLFNDTARKIIVEEMKRIKVKFQFWQIQESKTWSYTSLMGNDKIKVLQFFDLSKILSRQRANMIRNLWNKFYELYIKMKDQKTNAEEFQNDAKNWLTLFLTPSEGIPNTQGFKKGLYKPNDMTPYIHVLVHHVSEFMTIHQKWGLKSFSCSAVEKKNHQQVSYFFRKTMKDGGRKSKSSAIIEILEHENRSLFYNYHNVSLNSQKPHKIHIKAENN
;
A
#
# COMPACT_ATOMS: atom_id res chain seq x y z
N MET A 1 7.26 61.23 -51.38
CA MET A 1 6.85 59.83 -51.12
C MET A 1 5.87 59.46 -52.21
N SER A 2 6.20 58.50 -53.08
CA SER A 2 5.33 58.11 -54.19
C SER A 2 4.29 57.10 -53.70
N ASP A 3 3.02 57.49 -53.64
CA ASP A 3 1.93 56.57 -53.33
C ASP A 3 1.76 55.55 -54.46
N THR A 4 2.40 54.39 -54.28
CA THR A 4 2.12 53.18 -55.07
C THR A 4 1.19 52.30 -54.26
N GLN A 5 0.01 51.98 -54.80
CA GLN A 5 -0.99 51.16 -54.14
C GLN A 5 -1.34 49.96 -55.03
N GLU A 6 -1.20 48.75 -54.48
CA GLU A 6 -1.67 47.49 -55.06
C GLU A 6 -2.99 47.11 -54.36
N ILE A 7 -4.09 47.00 -55.11
CA ILE A 7 -5.43 46.70 -54.61
C ILE A 7 -5.85 45.36 -55.21
N HIS A 8 -6.05 44.34 -54.38
CA HIS A 8 -6.38 42.98 -54.81
C HIS A 8 -7.14 42.22 -53.72
N ASN A 9 -7.84 41.16 -54.13
CA ASN A 9 -8.34 40.09 -53.24
C ASN A 9 -7.78 38.71 -53.67
N TYR A 10 -6.62 38.71 -54.34
CA TYR A 10 -5.96 37.49 -54.82
C TYR A 10 -5.61 36.54 -53.66
N PRO A 11 -5.84 35.21 -53.78
CA PRO A 11 -6.23 34.47 -54.99
C PRO A 11 -7.75 34.34 -55.21
N PHE A 12 -8.61 34.91 -54.35
CA PHE A 12 -10.07 34.80 -54.49
C PHE A 12 -10.61 35.59 -55.69
N ASP A 13 -9.93 36.67 -56.08
CA ASP A 13 -10.15 37.40 -57.32
C ASP A 13 -8.85 37.41 -58.13
N SER A 14 -8.94 37.08 -59.43
CA SER A 14 -7.80 37.06 -60.35
C SER A 14 -7.38 38.46 -60.83
N ILE A 15 -8.13 39.50 -60.47
CA ILE A 15 -7.84 40.89 -60.85
C ILE A 15 -6.99 41.59 -59.78
N ILE A 16 -5.88 42.19 -60.20
CA ILE A 16 -4.98 43.00 -59.39
C ILE A 16 -4.89 44.40 -60.02
N ASN A 17 -5.25 45.43 -59.26
CA ASN A 17 -5.17 46.82 -59.70
C ASN A 17 -3.95 47.51 -59.09
N PHE A 18 -3.10 48.11 -59.92
CA PHE A 18 -1.91 48.84 -59.48
C PHE A 18 -2.02 50.32 -59.86
N LYS A 19 -1.91 51.20 -58.85
CA LYS A 19 -1.94 52.66 -59.02
C LYS A 19 -0.58 53.25 -58.65
N LYS A 20 -0.04 54.09 -59.54
CA LYS A 20 1.15 54.91 -59.32
C LYS A 20 0.84 56.33 -59.83
N SER A 21 1.38 57.38 -59.21
CA SER A 21 1.17 58.78 -59.61
C SER A 21 1.13 58.99 -61.13
N GLY A 22 -0.08 59.16 -61.70
CA GLY A 22 -0.35 59.38 -63.13
C GLY A 22 -0.63 58.13 -64.00
N HIS A 23 -0.53 56.90 -63.47
CA HIS A 23 -0.71 55.64 -64.19
C HIS A 23 -1.49 54.60 -63.38
N SER A 24 -2.49 53.97 -63.98
CA SER A 24 -3.23 52.84 -63.42
C SER A 24 -3.16 51.64 -64.35
N PHE A 25 -2.80 50.47 -63.82
CA PHE A 25 -2.80 49.21 -64.53
C PHE A 25 -3.79 48.25 -63.87
N SER A 26 -4.51 47.49 -64.69
CA SER A 26 -5.37 46.38 -64.26
C SER A 26 -4.82 45.11 -64.86
N TYR A 27 -4.48 44.15 -64.00
CA TYR A 27 -3.93 42.84 -64.35
C TYR A 27 -4.96 41.77 -64.04
N LYS A 28 -5.33 40.96 -65.03
CA LYS A 28 -6.11 39.74 -64.81
C LYS A 28 -5.18 38.55 -64.95
N ILE A 29 -4.91 37.88 -63.85
CA ILE A 29 -3.97 36.77 -63.77
C ILE A 29 -4.63 35.52 -64.37
N ILE A 30 -4.13 35.05 -65.51
CA ILE A 30 -4.65 33.84 -66.18
C ILE A 30 -3.88 32.61 -65.69
N LYS A 31 -2.55 32.71 -65.60
CA LYS A 31 -1.68 31.71 -64.99
C LYS A 31 -0.65 32.38 -64.09
N GLU A 32 -0.59 31.97 -62.83
CA GLU A 32 0.38 32.51 -61.85
C GLU A 32 1.83 32.16 -62.21
N GLY A 33 2.08 31.03 -62.89
CA GLY A 33 3.43 30.53 -63.16
C GLY A 33 4.21 30.15 -61.90
N THR A 34 5.42 29.62 -62.07
CA THR A 34 6.32 29.25 -60.95
C THR A 34 7.72 29.81 -61.15
N TYR A 35 8.48 30.00 -60.06
CA TYR A 35 9.90 30.35 -60.21
C TYR A 35 10.73 29.09 -60.47
N PRO A 36 11.55 29.06 -61.55
CA PRO A 36 12.51 27.99 -61.77
C PRO A 36 13.45 27.76 -60.59
N ASN A 37 14.19 26.65 -60.63
CA ASN A 37 15.24 26.37 -59.65
C ASN A 37 16.31 27.47 -59.63
N LYS A 38 17.01 27.63 -58.49
CA LYS A 38 17.99 28.72 -58.29
C LYS A 38 19.04 28.82 -59.40
N SER A 39 19.43 27.71 -60.02
CA SER A 39 20.41 27.66 -61.12
C SER A 39 19.90 28.25 -62.44
N LEU A 40 18.57 28.32 -62.64
CA LEU A 40 17.93 28.73 -63.89
C LEU A 40 17.14 30.05 -63.77
N LEU A 41 16.98 30.58 -62.56
CA LEU A 41 16.14 31.74 -62.29
C LEU A 41 16.73 33.04 -62.86
N ALA A 42 16.05 33.63 -63.84
CA ALA A 42 16.43 34.91 -64.45
C ALA A 42 15.82 36.12 -63.71
N TYR A 43 16.44 37.29 -63.88
CA TYR A 43 16.02 38.56 -63.27
C TYR A 43 15.94 39.70 -64.31
N THR A 44 15.07 40.67 -64.06
CA THR A 44 15.06 41.93 -64.83
C THR A 44 16.31 42.78 -64.55
N LEU A 45 16.67 43.65 -65.51
CA LEU A 45 17.82 44.55 -65.39
C LEU A 45 17.60 45.65 -64.32
N PRO A 46 18.69 46.22 -63.74
CA PRO A 46 18.63 47.33 -62.76
C PRO A 46 17.85 48.57 -63.29
N PRO A 47 17.28 49.44 -62.42
CA PRO A 47 17.57 49.58 -60.99
C PRO A 47 16.79 48.62 -60.06
N ASN A 48 15.69 48.01 -60.52
CA ASN A 48 14.92 47.03 -59.74
C ASN A 48 15.01 45.63 -60.39
N LYS A 49 15.49 44.63 -59.65
CA LYS A 49 15.65 43.25 -60.12
C LYS A 49 14.46 42.38 -59.69
N TYR A 50 13.53 42.11 -60.60
CA TYR A 50 12.38 41.23 -60.38
C TYR A 50 12.68 39.83 -60.93
N ARG A 51 12.28 38.79 -60.18
CA ARG A 51 12.39 37.38 -60.59
C ARG A 51 11.43 37.10 -61.75
N ILE A 52 11.91 36.40 -62.77
CA ILE A 52 11.10 36.06 -63.96
C ILE A 52 10.47 34.66 -63.78
N PRO A 53 9.13 34.55 -63.72
CA PRO A 53 8.43 33.27 -63.59
C PRO A 53 8.37 32.50 -64.92
N ASP A 54 8.18 31.18 -64.82
CA ASP A 54 7.91 30.26 -65.93
C ASP A 54 6.42 29.88 -65.99
N ASP A 55 5.91 29.57 -67.19
CA ASP A 55 4.49 29.36 -67.54
C ASP A 55 3.55 30.42 -66.93
N TYR A 56 3.96 31.69 -67.01
CA TYR A 56 3.20 32.83 -66.46
C TYR A 56 2.42 33.53 -67.57
N MET A 57 1.14 33.83 -67.29
CA MET A 57 0.27 34.51 -68.23
C MET A 57 -0.63 35.54 -67.54
N VAL A 58 -0.62 36.77 -68.05
CA VAL A 58 -1.41 37.88 -67.52
C VAL A 58 -2.03 38.68 -68.65
N GLU A 59 -3.30 39.04 -68.48
CA GLU A 59 -3.98 39.99 -69.34
C GLU A 59 -3.92 41.38 -68.71
N THR A 60 -3.46 42.37 -69.49
CA THR A 60 -3.24 43.74 -69.00
C THR A 60 -3.85 44.75 -69.98
N THR A 61 -4.41 45.82 -69.46
CA THR A 61 -4.87 46.96 -70.26
C THR A 61 -3.78 48.01 -70.43
N TRP A 62 -3.61 48.49 -71.65
CA TRP A 62 -2.63 49.51 -72.01
C TRP A 62 -3.27 50.60 -72.89
N GLY A 63 -3.05 51.88 -72.55
CA GLY A 63 -3.60 53.03 -73.29
C GLY A 63 -4.37 54.02 -72.41
N ARG A 64 -4.70 55.21 -72.96
CA ARG A 64 -5.48 56.25 -72.27
C ARG A 64 -6.92 56.29 -72.78
N SER A 65 -7.86 56.48 -71.86
CA SER A 65 -9.31 56.68 -72.12
C SER A 65 -9.87 55.70 -73.18
N ASN A 66 -10.41 56.21 -74.30
CA ASN A 66 -11.13 55.41 -75.31
C ASN A 66 -10.20 54.58 -76.22
N ASN A 67 -8.88 54.70 -76.08
CA ASN A 67 -7.87 53.92 -76.82
C ASN A 67 -7.18 52.87 -75.93
N ARG A 68 -7.93 52.20 -75.04
CA ARG A 68 -7.40 51.08 -74.24
C ARG A 68 -7.31 49.82 -75.11
N CYS A 69 -6.09 49.36 -75.33
CA CYS A 69 -5.78 48.06 -75.89
C CYS A 69 -5.67 47.03 -74.74
N VAL A 70 -6.29 45.86 -74.92
CA VAL A 70 -6.07 44.72 -74.03
C VAL A 70 -5.00 43.85 -74.67
N VAL A 71 -3.97 43.48 -73.90
CA VAL A 71 -2.90 42.58 -74.34
C VAL A 71 -2.74 41.43 -73.37
N GLN A 72 -2.34 40.26 -73.89
CA GLN A 72 -1.94 39.12 -73.07
C GLN A 72 -0.42 38.98 -73.10
N CYS A 73 0.19 38.99 -71.94
CA CYS A 73 1.62 38.84 -71.75
C CYS A 73 1.91 37.44 -71.24
N PHE A 74 2.76 36.70 -71.97
CA PHE A 74 3.12 35.33 -71.65
C PHE A 74 4.64 35.18 -71.49
N ILE A 75 5.05 34.42 -70.48
CA ILE A 75 6.45 34.08 -70.22
C ILE A 75 6.57 32.57 -70.05
N ASN A 76 7.50 31.98 -70.79
CA ASN A 76 7.93 30.61 -70.62
C ASN A 76 9.45 30.49 -70.75
N TYR A 77 10.03 29.45 -70.17
CA TYR A 77 11.45 29.12 -70.32
C TYR A 77 11.63 28.08 -71.42
N ILE A 78 12.33 28.45 -72.49
CA ILE A 78 12.75 27.56 -73.59
C ILE A 78 14.27 27.49 -73.57
N ASP A 79 14.85 26.29 -73.61
CA ASP A 79 16.29 26.05 -73.50
C ASP A 79 16.93 26.79 -72.31
N ASN A 80 16.27 26.72 -71.14
CA ASN A 80 16.70 27.36 -69.89
C ASN A 80 16.77 28.91 -69.92
N LYS A 81 16.15 29.57 -70.91
CA LYS A 81 16.10 31.03 -71.00
C LYS A 81 14.66 31.53 -71.11
N PRO A 82 14.32 32.66 -70.45
CA PRO A 82 12.98 33.23 -70.53
C PRO A 82 12.71 33.80 -71.93
N VAL A 83 11.60 33.40 -72.51
CA VAL A 83 11.03 33.95 -73.75
C VAL A 83 9.80 34.76 -73.36
N PHE A 84 9.77 36.02 -73.79
CA PHE A 84 8.67 36.95 -73.50
C PHE A 84 7.81 37.12 -74.74
N GLN A 85 6.50 36.98 -74.59
CA GLN A 85 5.55 37.13 -75.68
C GLN A 85 4.44 38.12 -75.31
N ILE A 86 4.01 38.93 -76.28
CA ILE A 86 2.83 39.79 -76.16
C ILE A 86 1.88 39.45 -77.29
N TRP A 87 0.67 39.05 -76.92
CA TRP A 87 -0.41 38.71 -77.81
C TRP A 87 -1.41 39.87 -77.81
N PHE A 88 -1.83 40.33 -78.99
CA PHE A 88 -2.67 41.51 -79.18
C PHE A 88 -3.53 41.38 -80.44
N GLY A 89 -4.57 42.21 -80.58
CA GLY A 89 -5.60 42.06 -81.61
C GLY A 89 -6.99 41.87 -81.00
N LYS A 90 -8.04 41.73 -81.81
CA LYS A 90 -9.42 41.58 -81.29
C LYS A 90 -9.64 40.23 -80.59
N CYS A 91 -8.87 39.22 -80.98
CA CYS A 91 -8.87 37.85 -80.49
C CYS A 91 -7.45 37.36 -80.11
N PHE A 92 -6.51 38.28 -79.86
CA PHE A 92 -5.09 37.97 -79.59
C PHE A 92 -4.37 37.24 -80.74
N GLU A 93 -4.76 37.54 -81.97
CA GLU A 93 -4.27 36.92 -83.21
C GLU A 93 -2.85 37.32 -83.62
N HIS A 94 -2.33 38.44 -83.11
CA HIS A 94 -0.97 38.91 -83.39
C HIS A 94 -0.06 38.65 -82.20
N VAL A 95 1.17 38.16 -82.45
CA VAL A 95 2.15 37.82 -81.41
C VAL A 95 3.51 38.40 -81.76
N VAL A 96 4.07 39.18 -80.83
CA VAL A 96 5.51 39.50 -80.82
C VAL A 96 6.21 38.70 -79.74
N SER A 97 7.44 38.29 -80.02
CA SER A 97 8.28 37.58 -79.06
C SER A 97 9.69 38.17 -78.96
N SER A 98 10.30 38.09 -77.78
CA SER A 98 11.71 38.41 -77.58
C SER A 98 12.33 37.50 -76.53
N VAL A 99 13.56 37.06 -76.80
CA VAL A 99 14.41 36.34 -75.84
C VAL A 99 15.33 37.30 -75.06
N ARG A 100 15.29 38.61 -75.35
CA ARG A 100 16.22 39.60 -74.77
C ARG A 100 15.70 40.16 -73.45
N SER A 101 14.47 40.67 -73.42
CA SER A 101 13.82 41.17 -72.20
C SER A 101 12.33 41.46 -72.41
N ALA A 102 11.58 41.55 -71.31
CA ALA A 102 10.18 42.02 -71.32
C ALA A 102 10.01 43.42 -71.95
N THR A 103 11.00 44.31 -71.80
CA THR A 103 10.92 45.67 -72.38
C THR A 103 11.22 45.65 -73.88
N ASP A 104 12.08 44.73 -74.34
CA ASP A 104 12.39 44.56 -75.76
C ASP A 104 11.15 44.09 -76.54
N VAL A 105 10.44 43.07 -76.05
CA VAL A 105 9.16 42.65 -76.67
C VAL A 105 8.10 43.74 -76.60
N THR A 106 8.08 44.56 -75.54
CA THR A 106 7.17 45.72 -75.45
C THR A 106 7.47 46.77 -76.51
N ASN A 107 8.75 47.00 -76.83
CA ASN A 107 9.13 47.90 -77.93
C ASN A 107 8.77 47.32 -79.31
N LEU A 108 8.90 46.00 -79.51
CA LEU A 108 8.45 45.34 -80.73
C LEU A 108 6.93 45.48 -80.89
N PHE A 109 6.17 45.22 -79.83
CA PHE A 109 4.73 45.44 -79.80
C PHE A 109 4.36 46.88 -80.19
N HIS A 110 5.03 47.89 -79.63
CA HIS A 110 4.74 49.29 -79.99
C HIS A 110 5.02 49.63 -81.45
N LYS A 111 6.08 49.06 -82.05
CA LYS A 111 6.40 49.24 -83.47
C LYS A 111 5.33 48.64 -84.37
N GLU A 112 4.78 47.49 -84.00
CA GLU A 112 3.80 46.76 -84.79
C GLU A 112 2.38 47.30 -84.61
N TYR A 113 2.04 47.79 -83.41
CA TYR A 113 0.71 48.29 -83.07
C TYR A 113 0.48 49.78 -83.39
N THR A 114 1.53 50.61 -83.33
CA THR A 114 1.42 52.07 -83.52
C THR A 114 2.45 52.56 -84.53
N SER A 115 2.05 52.73 -85.79
CA SER A 115 2.91 53.30 -86.84
C SER A 115 3.19 54.80 -86.66
N LEU A 116 2.69 55.46 -85.61
CA LEU A 116 3.00 56.85 -85.22
C LEU A 116 3.04 57.04 -83.69
N LYS A 117 4.15 57.65 -83.21
CA LYS A 117 4.52 58.12 -81.85
C LYS A 117 5.42 57.18 -80.99
N LYS A 118 6.55 57.74 -80.53
CA LYS A 118 7.52 57.17 -79.57
C LYS A 118 6.89 57.01 -78.17
N THR A 119 6.03 56.02 -77.97
CA THR A 119 5.62 55.61 -76.61
C THR A 119 6.58 54.54 -76.08
N LYS A 120 7.27 54.84 -74.97
CA LYS A 120 8.10 53.86 -74.25
C LYS A 120 7.32 53.34 -73.04
N THR A 121 6.85 52.10 -73.09
CA THR A 121 6.27 51.42 -71.92
C THR A 121 7.29 50.43 -71.37
N SER A 122 7.48 50.42 -70.05
CA SER A 122 8.35 49.40 -69.44
C SER A 122 7.65 48.04 -69.47
N GLY A 123 8.34 47.02 -69.97
CA GLY A 123 7.83 45.66 -69.95
C GLY A 123 7.60 45.12 -68.54
N ILE A 124 8.26 45.68 -67.52
CA ILE A 124 8.04 45.33 -66.11
C ILE A 124 6.61 45.66 -65.67
N TYR A 125 6.09 46.81 -66.13
CA TYR A 125 4.71 47.21 -65.85
C TYR A 125 3.73 46.49 -66.76
N LEU A 126 4.06 46.25 -68.03
CA LEU A 126 3.15 45.56 -68.92
C LEU A 126 2.93 44.09 -68.52
N PHE A 127 3.99 43.40 -68.09
CA PHE A 127 3.90 42.00 -67.60
C PHE A 127 3.50 41.89 -66.12
N GLY A 128 3.36 42.99 -65.37
CA GLY A 128 3.05 42.93 -63.93
C GLY A 128 4.15 42.26 -63.09
N LEU A 129 5.41 42.24 -63.53
CA LEU A 129 6.51 41.55 -62.83
C LEU A 129 6.86 42.16 -61.46
N HIS A 130 6.35 43.35 -61.17
CA HIS A 130 6.57 44.09 -59.92
C HIS A 130 5.50 43.84 -58.85
N LEU A 131 4.45 43.06 -59.16
CA LEU A 131 3.34 42.79 -58.24
C LEU A 131 3.84 41.92 -57.06
N LYS A 132 3.79 42.48 -55.84
CA LYS A 132 4.31 41.79 -54.64
C LYS A 132 3.43 40.62 -54.22
N THR A 133 2.13 40.71 -54.50
CA THR A 133 1.16 39.65 -54.15
C THR A 133 1.47 38.33 -54.85
N LEU A 134 1.84 38.39 -56.13
CA LEU A 134 2.22 37.19 -56.89
C LEU A 134 3.55 36.62 -56.44
N GLU A 135 4.48 37.46 -56.00
CA GLU A 135 5.74 37.01 -55.40
C GLU A 135 5.47 36.22 -54.10
N MET A 136 4.61 36.74 -53.21
CA MET A 136 4.22 36.06 -51.97
C MET A 136 3.46 34.75 -52.22
N ALA A 137 2.54 34.74 -53.19
CA ALA A 137 1.76 33.55 -53.54
C ALA A 137 2.65 32.39 -54.03
N ARG A 138 3.63 32.69 -54.89
CA ARG A 138 4.60 31.71 -55.41
C ARG A 138 5.53 31.17 -54.33
N GLU A 139 5.86 31.97 -53.30
CA GLU A 139 6.69 31.51 -52.17
C GLU A 139 5.92 30.63 -51.17
N GLY A 140 4.62 30.87 -50.98
CA GLY A 140 3.78 30.11 -50.05
C GLY A 140 3.71 28.60 -50.36
N LYS A 141 3.68 28.22 -51.65
CA LYS A 141 3.59 26.81 -52.08
C LYS A 141 4.85 25.97 -51.81
N ARG A 142 6.04 26.58 -51.62
CA ARG A 142 7.29 25.85 -51.29
C ARG A 142 7.40 25.43 -49.82
N ARG A 143 6.51 25.90 -48.92
CA ARG A 143 6.56 25.63 -47.46
C ARG A 143 5.70 24.44 -47.01
N ALA A 144 5.59 23.37 -47.79
CA ALA A 144 5.16 22.08 -47.25
C ALA A 144 6.30 21.52 -46.38
N HIS A 145 6.23 21.72 -45.05
CA HIS A 145 7.27 21.26 -44.12
C HIS A 145 7.38 19.73 -44.10
N ILE A 146 8.47 19.19 -44.61
CA ILE A 146 8.88 17.81 -44.36
C ILE A 146 9.10 17.67 -42.84
N LEU A 147 8.29 16.84 -42.18
CA LEU A 147 8.40 16.58 -40.75
C LEU A 147 9.72 15.88 -40.44
N LYS A 148 10.49 16.41 -39.49
CA LYS A 148 11.71 15.74 -39.02
C LYS A 148 11.41 14.37 -38.40
N PRO A 149 12.28 13.36 -38.62
CA PRO A 149 12.24 12.08 -37.92
C PRO A 149 12.23 12.27 -36.40
N ILE A 150 11.61 11.32 -35.69
CA ILE A 150 11.37 11.43 -34.24
C ILE A 150 12.69 11.52 -33.43
N ASP A 151 13.72 10.79 -33.87
CA ASP A 151 15.06 10.78 -33.24
C ASP A 151 15.80 12.13 -33.36
N GLN A 152 15.31 13.03 -34.22
CA GLN A 152 15.86 14.37 -34.44
C GLN A 152 14.96 15.48 -33.87
N CYS A 153 13.91 15.11 -33.13
CA CYS A 153 12.98 16.05 -32.51
C CYS A 153 13.31 16.28 -31.04
N GLY A 154 13.27 17.54 -30.59
CA GLY A 154 13.28 17.86 -29.16
C GLY A 154 11.95 17.57 -28.48
N ASN A 155 11.96 17.44 -27.15
CA ASN A 155 10.77 17.13 -26.33
C ASN A 155 9.58 18.03 -26.63
N SER A 156 9.79 19.34 -26.81
CA SER A 156 8.69 20.29 -27.11
C SER A 156 7.98 19.99 -28.43
N THR A 157 8.72 19.57 -29.47
CA THR A 157 8.15 19.16 -30.76
C THR A 157 7.38 17.85 -30.63
N LEU A 158 7.92 16.89 -29.87
CA LEU A 158 7.24 15.63 -29.57
C LEU A 158 5.92 15.86 -28.82
N THR A 159 5.93 16.71 -27.79
CA THR A 159 4.73 17.08 -27.03
C THR A 159 3.68 17.76 -27.92
N LYS A 160 4.07 18.69 -28.79
CA LYS A 160 3.13 19.35 -29.72
C LYS A 160 2.48 18.36 -30.68
N ARG A 161 3.27 17.44 -31.25
CA ARG A 161 2.75 16.38 -32.13
C ARG A 161 1.77 15.47 -31.37
N ALA A 162 2.13 15.04 -30.16
CA ALA A 162 1.28 14.22 -29.33
C ALA A 162 -0.03 14.93 -28.94
N MET A 163 0.04 16.19 -28.49
CA MET A 163 -1.15 17.01 -28.22
C MET A 163 -2.05 17.16 -29.44
N SER A 164 -1.48 17.33 -30.63
CA SER A 164 -2.25 17.42 -31.88
C SER A 164 -3.03 16.14 -32.15
N ILE A 165 -2.37 14.98 -32.05
CA ILE A 165 -3.01 13.66 -32.19
C ILE A 165 -4.13 13.52 -31.16
N GLY A 166 -3.84 13.89 -29.91
CA GLY A 166 -4.84 13.76 -28.84
C GLY A 166 -6.09 14.59 -29.09
N LYS A 167 -5.94 15.85 -29.51
CA LYS A 167 -7.07 16.71 -29.86
C LYS A 167 -7.92 16.13 -30.99
N HIS A 168 -7.29 15.58 -32.02
CA HIS A 168 -7.99 14.97 -33.14
C HIS A 168 -8.79 13.72 -32.71
N ILE A 169 -8.17 12.82 -31.95
CA ILE A 169 -8.84 11.60 -31.51
C ILE A 169 -10.00 11.92 -30.56
N LEU A 170 -9.83 12.88 -29.65
CA LEU A 170 -10.93 13.31 -28.77
C LEU A 170 -12.13 13.85 -29.57
N ALA A 171 -11.88 14.66 -30.59
CA ALA A 171 -12.93 15.19 -31.46
C ALA A 171 -13.66 14.07 -32.20
N GLU A 172 -12.93 13.10 -32.77
CA GLU A 172 -13.52 11.95 -33.47
C GLU A 172 -14.30 11.04 -32.52
N PHE A 173 -13.81 10.81 -31.30
CA PHE A 173 -14.50 10.04 -30.27
C PHE A 173 -15.85 10.68 -29.91
N ASN A 174 -15.87 11.99 -29.67
CA ASN A 174 -17.08 12.72 -29.33
C ASN A 174 -18.11 12.70 -30.48
N GLU A 175 -17.67 12.71 -31.74
CA GLU A 175 -18.57 12.61 -32.89
C GLU A 175 -19.18 11.20 -33.02
N LYS A 176 -18.37 10.14 -32.84
CA LYS A 176 -18.83 8.75 -33.02
C LYS A 176 -19.70 8.27 -31.86
N THR A 177 -19.41 8.70 -30.64
CA THR A 177 -20.17 8.29 -29.44
C THR A 177 -21.64 8.67 -29.53
N GLN A 178 -21.96 9.85 -30.08
CA GLN A 178 -23.35 10.28 -30.33
C GLN A 178 -24.15 9.32 -31.23
N LYS A 179 -23.47 8.50 -32.05
CA LYS A 179 -24.10 7.55 -32.98
C LYS A 179 -24.15 6.12 -32.44
N LEU A 180 -23.36 5.81 -31.40
CA LEU A 180 -23.12 4.45 -30.92
C LEU A 180 -23.67 4.18 -29.51
N TYR A 181 -23.87 5.23 -28.71
CA TYR A 181 -24.41 5.15 -27.35
C TYR A 181 -25.74 5.89 -27.25
N ASN A 182 -26.55 5.58 -26.23
CA ASN A 182 -27.79 6.31 -25.97
C ASN A 182 -27.46 7.75 -25.51
N LEU A 183 -28.39 8.70 -25.72
CA LEU A 183 -28.27 10.08 -25.24
C LEU A 183 -28.21 10.17 -23.71
N GLU A 184 -28.75 9.19 -22.99
CA GLU A 184 -28.64 9.10 -21.52
C GLU A 184 -27.28 8.55 -21.05
N ASP A 185 -26.52 7.88 -21.93
CA ASP A 185 -25.18 7.40 -21.63
C ASP A 185 -24.16 8.53 -21.85
N VAL A 186 -23.21 8.70 -20.92
CA VAL A 186 -22.15 9.73 -21.02
C VAL A 186 -20.80 9.06 -21.25
N PRO A 187 -20.49 8.59 -22.47
CA PRO A 187 -19.20 7.96 -22.77
C PRO A 187 -18.08 9.01 -22.72
N ALA A 188 -16.98 8.64 -22.07
CA ALA A 188 -15.81 9.51 -21.91
C ALA A 188 -14.54 8.79 -22.38
N LEU A 189 -13.70 9.51 -23.14
CA LEU A 189 -12.37 9.03 -23.52
C LEU A 189 -11.40 9.35 -22.38
N GLU A 190 -10.96 8.35 -21.62
CA GLU A 190 -10.09 8.58 -20.45
C GLU A 190 -8.63 8.84 -20.85
N SER A 191 -8.07 7.98 -21.71
CA SER A 191 -6.70 8.13 -22.22
C SER A 191 -6.49 7.42 -23.55
N ILE A 192 -5.41 7.80 -24.25
CA ILE A 192 -4.88 7.06 -25.39
C ILE A 192 -3.41 6.76 -25.18
N CYS A 193 -3.00 5.54 -25.53
CA CYS A 193 -1.61 5.13 -25.53
C CYS A 193 -1.21 4.64 -26.93
N TYR A 194 -0.13 5.19 -27.47
CA TYR A 194 0.43 4.75 -28.75
C TYR A 194 1.95 4.87 -28.73
N SER A 195 2.64 4.14 -29.60
CA SER A 195 4.09 4.22 -29.72
C SER A 195 4.51 4.53 -31.14
N VAL A 196 5.60 5.28 -31.29
CA VAL A 196 6.27 5.52 -32.56
C VAL A 196 7.57 4.73 -32.57
N ASN A 197 7.76 3.91 -33.62
CA ASN A 197 8.90 3.01 -33.80
C ASN A 197 9.13 2.04 -32.63
N LYS A 198 8.11 1.79 -31.78
CA LYS A 198 8.21 1.04 -30.52
C LYS A 198 9.28 1.57 -29.53
N LYS A 199 9.79 2.79 -29.76
CA LYS A 199 10.82 3.44 -28.94
C LYS A 199 10.26 4.59 -28.12
N HIS A 200 9.32 5.34 -28.69
CA HIS A 200 8.69 6.49 -28.02
C HIS A 200 7.21 6.20 -27.80
N THR A 201 6.87 5.86 -26.55
CA THR A 201 5.48 5.67 -26.12
C THR A 201 4.92 6.99 -25.61
N PHE A 202 3.75 7.36 -26.11
CA PHE A 202 2.99 8.51 -25.68
C PHE A 202 1.72 8.03 -25.01
N ASN A 203 1.47 8.54 -23.80
CA ASN A 203 0.19 8.39 -23.11
C ASN A 203 -0.42 9.79 -22.95
N ILE A 204 -1.64 9.97 -23.46
CA ILE A 204 -2.38 11.23 -23.38
C ILE A 204 -3.65 10.97 -22.59
N SER A 205 -3.77 11.61 -21.43
CA SER A 205 -4.97 11.58 -20.58
C SER A 205 -5.88 12.77 -20.89
N TYR A 206 -7.19 12.53 -20.99
CA TYR A 206 -8.20 13.58 -21.22
C TYR A 206 -9.09 13.85 -20.02
N GLU A 207 -8.92 13.08 -18.93
CA GLU A 207 -9.65 13.34 -17.69
C GLU A 207 -9.40 14.77 -17.21
N ASN A 208 -10.50 15.51 -16.99
CA ASN A 208 -10.51 16.48 -15.90
C ASN A 208 -10.32 15.64 -14.64
N GLU A 209 -9.11 15.61 -14.08
CA GLU A 209 -8.80 14.82 -12.88
C GLU A 209 -9.86 15.14 -11.82
N ASP A 210 -10.82 14.23 -11.61
CA ASP A 210 -11.65 14.24 -10.44
C ASP A 210 -10.68 14.02 -9.28
N LYS A 211 -10.31 15.13 -8.63
CA LYS A 211 -9.30 15.17 -7.57
C LYS A 211 -9.61 14.12 -6.50
N THR A 212 -10.90 13.82 -6.30
CA THR A 212 -11.40 12.80 -5.39
C THR A 212 -11.02 11.39 -5.84
N LYS A 213 -11.30 11.02 -7.09
CA LYS A 213 -10.93 9.70 -7.65
C LYS A 213 -9.42 9.51 -7.72
N LYS A 214 -8.68 10.54 -8.09
CA LYS A 214 -7.21 10.51 -8.07
C LYS A 214 -6.69 10.29 -6.66
N LYS A 215 -7.21 11.03 -5.68
CA LYS A 215 -6.85 10.84 -4.27
C LYS A 215 -7.16 9.43 -3.78
N GLN A 216 -8.37 8.92 -4.03
CA GLN A 216 -8.76 7.54 -3.68
C GLN A 216 -7.83 6.51 -4.32
N LYS A 217 -7.47 6.67 -5.59
CA LYS A 217 -6.51 5.79 -6.27
C LYS A 217 -5.13 5.83 -5.60
N LEU A 218 -4.64 7.02 -5.22
CA LEU A 218 -3.37 7.16 -4.50
C LEU A 218 -3.45 6.47 -3.13
N GLU A 219 -4.50 6.73 -2.34
CA GLU A 219 -4.74 6.09 -1.03
C GLU A 219 -4.80 4.57 -1.15
N SER A 220 -5.50 4.03 -2.16
CA SER A 220 -5.56 2.58 -2.46
C SER A 220 -4.18 1.99 -2.75
N ILE A 221 -3.35 2.70 -3.52
CA ILE A 221 -1.98 2.27 -3.80
C ILE A 221 -1.14 2.32 -2.52
N VAL A 222 -1.21 3.40 -1.73
CA VAL A 222 -0.47 3.50 -0.45
C VAL A 222 -0.87 2.33 0.47
N ARG A 223 -2.18 2.05 0.60
CA ARG A 223 -2.68 0.89 1.35
C ARG A 223 -2.09 -0.43 0.84
N ALA A 224 -2.10 -0.66 -0.47
CA ALA A 224 -1.55 -1.87 -1.07
C ALA A 224 -0.04 -2.02 -0.83
N LEU A 225 0.71 -0.91 -0.83
CA LEU A 225 2.14 -0.93 -0.50
C LEU A 225 2.37 -1.25 0.99
N ASP A 226 1.58 -0.65 1.89
CA ASP A 226 1.67 -0.84 3.34
C ASP A 226 1.32 -2.28 3.76
N GLU A 227 0.20 -2.83 3.24
CA GLU A 227 -0.23 -4.21 3.54
C GLU A 227 0.67 -5.25 2.84
N GLY A 228 1.06 -4.97 1.59
CA GLY A 228 1.93 -5.82 0.78
C GLY A 228 3.40 -5.78 1.18
N ASN A 229 3.80 -4.88 2.09
CA ASN A 229 5.19 -4.63 2.46
C ASN A 229 6.10 -4.35 1.24
N ILE A 230 5.59 -3.62 0.25
CA ILE A 230 6.32 -3.39 -1.01
C ILE A 230 7.33 -2.26 -0.80
N PRO A 231 8.65 -2.52 -0.93
CA PRO A 231 9.66 -1.48 -0.77
C PRO A 231 9.54 -0.42 -1.87
N ARG A 232 9.91 0.81 -1.52
CA ARG A 232 9.96 1.96 -2.43
C ARG A 232 10.67 1.64 -3.75
N ASP A 233 11.85 1.02 -3.69
CA ASP A 233 12.62 0.68 -4.88
C ASP A 233 11.96 -0.41 -5.73
N SER A 234 11.25 -1.34 -5.11
CA SER A 234 10.44 -2.32 -5.83
C SER A 234 9.27 -1.65 -6.53
N TYR A 235 8.58 -0.72 -5.88
CA TYR A 235 7.52 0.07 -6.51
C TYR A 235 8.05 0.92 -7.67
N ARG A 236 9.22 1.57 -7.51
CA ARG A 236 9.87 2.31 -8.60
C ARG A 236 10.17 1.44 -9.82
N ARG A 237 10.65 0.21 -9.60
CA ARG A 237 10.84 -0.78 -10.68
C ARG A 237 9.51 -1.15 -11.34
N LEU A 238 8.44 -1.30 -10.58
CA LEU A 238 7.10 -1.55 -11.14
C LEU A 238 6.61 -0.37 -12.00
N CYS A 239 6.77 0.88 -11.54
CA CYS A 239 6.44 2.07 -12.32
C CYS A 239 7.27 2.19 -13.61
N ALA A 240 8.50 1.66 -13.62
CA ALA A 240 9.34 1.63 -14.82
C ALA A 240 8.86 0.60 -15.86
N ILE A 241 8.16 -0.45 -15.44
CA ILE A 241 7.61 -1.49 -16.30
C ILE A 241 6.20 -1.12 -16.78
N GLU A 242 5.36 -0.62 -15.88
CA GLU A 242 3.96 -0.26 -16.14
C GLU A 242 3.76 1.25 -16.03
N TYR A 243 3.58 1.90 -17.18
CA TYR A 243 3.48 3.36 -17.29
C TYR A 243 2.15 3.93 -16.76
N ASN A 244 1.13 3.08 -16.52
CA ASN A 244 -0.16 3.51 -15.96
C ASN A 244 -0.17 3.61 -14.43
N LEU A 245 0.90 3.18 -13.75
CA LEU A 245 1.06 3.36 -12.31
C LEU A 245 1.36 4.82 -11.97
N SER A 246 0.77 5.30 -10.88
CA SER A 246 1.08 6.62 -10.33
C SER A 246 2.57 6.73 -9.99
N ARG A 247 3.14 7.93 -10.12
CA ARG A 247 4.57 8.11 -9.85
C ARG A 247 4.84 7.91 -8.36
N GLU A 248 5.96 7.27 -8.04
CA GLU A 248 6.37 7.04 -6.65
C GLU A 248 6.38 8.33 -5.81
N GLY A 249 6.80 9.47 -6.39
CA GLY A 249 6.78 10.75 -5.69
C GLY A 249 5.39 11.26 -5.32
N GLU A 250 4.34 10.90 -6.07
CA GLU A 250 2.95 11.23 -5.72
C GLU A 250 2.44 10.33 -4.59
N ILE A 251 2.78 9.04 -4.64
CA ILE A 251 2.45 8.07 -3.59
C ILE A 251 3.12 8.42 -2.26
N SER A 252 4.40 8.80 -2.29
CA SER A 252 5.13 9.24 -1.10
C SER A 252 4.52 10.50 -0.48
N LYS A 253 4.06 11.47 -1.30
CA LYS A 253 3.35 12.66 -0.80
C LYS A 253 2.02 12.30 -0.15
N GLU A 254 1.21 11.44 -0.78
CA GLU A 254 -0.07 11.03 -0.19
C GLU A 254 0.15 10.28 1.12
N ARG A 255 1.17 9.42 1.21
CA ARG A 255 1.53 8.75 2.46
C ARG A 255 1.88 9.73 3.59
N ILE A 256 2.68 10.76 3.29
CA ILE A 256 3.02 11.82 4.26
C ILE A 256 1.76 12.58 4.67
N ASN A 257 0.87 12.91 3.72
CA ASN A 257 -0.40 13.56 3.99
C ASN A 257 -1.27 12.73 4.95
N ILE A 258 -1.38 11.42 4.74
CA ILE A 258 -2.09 10.52 5.67
C ILE A 258 -1.44 10.53 7.05
N ASN A 259 -0.10 10.48 7.12
CA ASN A 259 0.62 10.58 8.39
C ASN A 259 0.33 11.88 9.12
N GLU A 260 0.37 13.03 8.42
CA GLU A 260 0.09 14.34 9.00
C GLU A 260 -1.34 14.44 9.55
N ILE A 261 -2.33 13.91 8.82
CA ILE A 261 -3.71 13.79 9.29
C ILE A 261 -3.76 12.94 10.56
N MET A 262 -3.14 11.76 10.54
CA MET A 262 -3.20 10.84 11.68
C MET A 262 -2.41 11.32 12.89
N VAL A 263 -1.35 12.12 12.72
CA VAL A 263 -0.62 12.73 13.85
C VAL A 263 -1.47 13.76 14.57
N GLN A 264 -2.37 14.47 13.86
CA GLN A 264 -3.32 15.40 14.49
C GLN A 264 -4.41 14.66 15.27
N LEU A 265 -4.87 13.51 14.77
CA LEU A 265 -5.96 12.73 15.37
C LEU A 265 -5.48 11.80 16.49
N ILE A 266 -4.39 11.08 16.25
CA ILE A 266 -3.76 10.14 17.19
C ILE A 266 -2.25 10.44 17.23
N PRO A 267 -1.84 11.48 17.98
CA PRO A 267 -0.44 11.82 18.17
C PRO A 267 0.35 10.65 18.76
N ILE A 268 1.57 10.47 18.26
CA ILE A 268 2.54 9.53 18.84
C ILE A 268 3.52 10.35 19.68
N THR A 269 3.55 10.06 20.98
CA THR A 269 4.46 10.70 21.93
C THR A 269 5.60 9.75 22.28
N ILE A 270 6.77 10.31 22.62
CA ILE A 270 7.92 9.51 23.04
C ILE A 270 7.85 9.35 24.56
N VAL A 271 8.04 8.13 25.05
CA VAL A 271 8.12 7.81 26.47
C VAL A 271 9.53 7.38 26.80
N ASP A 272 10.16 8.02 27.79
CA ASP A 272 11.46 7.57 28.28
C ASP A 272 11.29 6.34 29.17
N ILE A 273 12.02 5.30 28.82
CA ILE A 273 12.06 4.03 29.53
C ILE A 273 13.43 4.01 30.17
N ASN A 274 13.46 4.15 31.48
CA ASN A 274 14.71 4.36 32.22
C ASN A 274 15.51 3.04 32.30
N THR A 275 15.97 2.52 31.15
CA THR A 275 16.72 1.27 30.99
C THR A 275 18.21 1.58 30.88
N LYS A 276 18.77 2.25 31.88
CA LYS A 276 20.22 2.24 32.05
C LYS A 276 20.59 0.81 32.46
N SER A 277 21.20 0.07 31.53
CA SER A 277 21.72 -1.31 31.66
C SER A 277 20.69 -2.43 31.76
N GLN A 278 20.46 -3.14 30.64
CA GLN A 278 20.31 -4.61 30.59
C GLN A 278 20.14 -5.06 29.13
N VAL A 279 21.25 -5.50 28.52
CA VAL A 279 21.23 -6.27 27.27
C VAL A 279 21.28 -7.74 27.70
N ASP A 280 20.19 -8.46 27.45
CA ASP A 280 20.07 -9.86 27.84
C ASP A 280 20.68 -10.75 26.74
N GLU A 281 21.78 -11.46 27.03
CA GLU A 281 22.60 -12.17 26.03
C GLU A 281 22.22 -13.66 25.85
N SER A 282 21.12 -14.15 26.45
CA SER A 282 20.96 -15.60 26.68
C SER A 282 19.89 -16.36 25.86
N GLU A 283 19.37 -15.84 24.74
CA GLU A 283 18.40 -16.60 23.93
C GLU A 283 18.65 -16.55 22.41
N GLY A 284 18.28 -17.64 21.74
CA GLY A 284 18.40 -17.82 20.29
C GLY A 284 17.59 -16.80 19.48
N VAL A 285 18.13 -16.45 18.31
CA VAL A 285 17.79 -15.24 17.56
C VAL A 285 16.98 -15.59 16.32
N ASP A 286 15.95 -14.80 16.02
CA ASP A 286 15.15 -15.01 14.81
C ASP A 286 15.92 -14.60 13.53
N ILE A 287 16.66 -13.45 13.47
CA ILE A 287 17.38 -12.96 12.26
C ILE A 287 18.57 -12.01 12.61
N ASP A 288 19.61 -11.92 11.75
CA ASP A 288 20.92 -11.28 12.00
C ASP A 288 21.23 -10.09 11.02
N ASP A 289 20.89 -8.83 11.37
CA ASP A 289 21.32 -7.60 10.67
C ASP A 289 21.94 -6.60 11.66
N GLU A 290 23.23 -6.31 11.48
CA GLU A 290 24.05 -5.50 12.40
C GLU A 290 23.70 -4.00 12.38
N SER A 291 23.26 -3.48 11.22
CA SER A 291 22.86 -2.06 11.08
C SER A 291 21.57 -1.74 11.85
N ILE A 292 20.64 -2.70 11.82
CA ILE A 292 19.36 -2.63 12.52
C ILE A 292 19.58 -2.76 14.03
N THR A 293 20.45 -3.68 14.43
CA THR A 293 20.82 -3.90 15.83
C THR A 293 21.37 -2.61 16.46
N GLN A 294 22.23 -1.88 15.74
CA GLN A 294 22.79 -0.62 16.23
C GLN A 294 21.76 0.51 16.35
N GLU A 295 20.78 0.58 15.44
CA GLU A 295 19.72 1.59 15.49
C GLU A 295 18.80 1.39 16.70
N VAL A 296 18.49 0.13 17.05
CA VAL A 296 17.73 -0.14 18.28
C VAL A 296 18.54 0.12 19.51
N ILE A 297 19.81 -0.30 19.55
CA ILE A 297 20.72 0.01 20.68
C ILE A 297 20.72 1.52 20.95
N ASN A 298 20.74 2.35 19.91
CA ASN A 298 20.69 3.80 20.03
C ASN A 298 19.31 4.35 20.45
N ALA A 299 18.22 3.59 20.21
CA ALA A 299 16.86 3.91 20.64
C ALA A 299 16.48 3.26 21.98
N VAL A 300 17.36 2.44 22.58
CA VAL A 300 17.13 1.81 23.89
C VAL A 300 16.85 2.91 24.91
N GLY A 301 15.73 2.74 25.61
CA GLY A 301 15.25 3.69 26.59
C GLY A 301 14.26 4.73 26.05
N LYS A 302 13.80 4.61 24.79
CA LYS A 302 12.69 5.41 24.26
C LYS A 302 11.63 4.51 23.62
N GLY A 303 10.41 4.60 24.13
CA GLY A 303 9.21 3.98 23.57
C GLY A 303 8.33 4.98 22.84
N GLY A 304 7.38 4.48 22.06
CA GLY A 304 6.29 5.27 21.50
C GLY A 304 4.98 4.99 22.23
N TYR A 305 4.19 6.04 22.46
CA TYR A 305 2.89 6.00 23.11
C TYR A 305 1.83 6.70 22.26
N ARG A 306 0.71 6.00 22.04
CA ARG A 306 -0.51 6.52 21.44
C ARG A 306 -1.57 6.62 22.52
N ASN A 307 -2.12 7.82 22.73
CA ASN A 307 -3.12 8.03 23.77
C ASN A 307 -4.42 7.24 23.47
N ILE A 308 -4.92 6.52 24.48
CA ILE A 308 -6.10 5.65 24.33
C ILE A 308 -7.37 6.46 24.06
N ASN A 309 -7.54 7.65 24.64
CA ASN A 309 -8.71 8.50 24.39
C ASN A 309 -8.75 8.92 22.93
N ASN A 310 -7.62 9.32 22.35
CA ASN A 310 -7.51 9.68 20.93
C ASN A 310 -7.86 8.51 20.01
N ILE A 311 -7.39 7.30 20.34
CA ILE A 311 -7.77 6.08 19.62
C ILE A 311 -9.29 5.86 19.71
N LEU A 312 -9.90 6.02 20.89
CA LEU A 312 -11.34 5.85 21.08
C LEU A 312 -12.17 6.92 20.36
N TYR A 313 -11.78 8.20 20.43
CA TYR A 313 -12.39 9.29 19.67
C TYR A 313 -12.44 8.99 18.17
N TYR A 314 -11.38 8.40 17.65
CA TYR A 314 -11.31 8.02 16.25
C TYR A 314 -12.16 6.79 15.91
N LEU A 315 -12.23 5.79 16.78
CA LEU A 315 -12.89 4.50 16.49
C LEU A 315 -14.39 4.48 16.77
N VAL A 316 -14.83 5.06 17.89
CA VAL A 316 -16.19 4.92 18.40
C VAL A 316 -17.26 5.38 17.40
N PRO A 317 -17.13 6.54 16.72
CA PRO A 317 -18.13 6.98 15.75
C PRO A 317 -18.38 5.97 14.63
N ASN A 318 -17.31 5.34 14.12
CA ASN A 318 -17.43 4.32 13.07
C ASN A 318 -18.05 3.02 13.57
N LEU A 319 -17.76 2.63 14.81
CA LEU A 319 -18.36 1.44 15.43
C LEU A 319 -19.85 1.62 15.71
N VAL A 320 -20.27 2.83 16.07
CA VAL A 320 -21.69 3.21 16.17
C VAL A 320 -22.36 3.15 14.79
N GLN A 321 -21.74 3.73 13.75
CA GLN A 321 -22.25 3.69 12.38
C GLN A 321 -22.43 2.25 11.86
N LYS A 322 -21.53 1.33 12.26
CA LYS A 322 -21.59 -0.10 11.93
C LYS A 322 -22.60 -0.90 12.78
N GLY A 323 -23.25 -0.27 13.76
CA GLY A 323 -24.17 -0.93 14.69
C GLY A 323 -23.49 -1.88 15.68
N ILE A 324 -22.17 -1.77 15.87
CA ILE A 324 -21.41 -2.59 16.83
C ILE A 324 -21.58 -2.02 18.24
N LEU A 325 -21.52 -0.70 18.38
CA LEU A 325 -21.75 0.01 19.63
C LEU A 325 -23.13 0.66 19.62
N ASN A 326 -23.84 0.59 20.74
CA ASN A 326 -25.17 1.17 20.91
C ASN A 326 -25.09 2.46 21.77
N PRO A 327 -25.38 3.65 21.21
CA PRO A 327 -25.43 4.90 21.96
C PRO A 327 -26.41 4.90 23.14
N ASP A 328 -27.50 4.15 23.05
CA ASP A 328 -28.51 4.04 24.12
C ASP A 328 -28.02 3.16 25.29
N GLN A 329 -26.96 2.38 25.07
CA GLN A 329 -26.27 1.58 26.07
C GLN A 329 -24.77 1.88 26.02
N PRO A 330 -24.34 3.07 26.50
CA PRO A 330 -23.02 3.60 26.22
C PRO A 330 -21.96 2.98 27.14
N ILE A 331 -21.73 1.67 27.01
CA ILE A 331 -20.72 0.90 27.74
C ILE A 331 -19.80 0.21 26.74
N ILE A 332 -18.50 0.50 26.82
CA ILE A 332 -17.47 -0.13 25.97
C ILE A 332 -16.59 -1.03 26.84
N ASN A 333 -16.36 -2.24 26.35
CA ASN A 333 -15.59 -3.28 27.03
C ASN A 333 -14.20 -3.36 26.40
N LEU A 334 -13.18 -2.90 27.13
CA LEU A 334 -11.81 -2.81 26.66
C LEU A 334 -10.97 -3.94 27.24
N ARG A 335 -10.35 -4.72 26.36
CA ARG A 335 -9.37 -5.74 26.72
C ARG A 335 -7.97 -5.19 26.51
N ILE A 336 -7.20 -5.13 27.59
CA ILE A 336 -5.78 -4.80 27.59
C ILE A 336 -4.98 -6.09 27.53
N SER A 337 -3.91 -6.09 26.74
CA SER A 337 -2.97 -7.19 26.64
C SER A 337 -1.57 -6.66 26.38
N GLY A 338 -0.57 -7.52 26.52
CA GLY A 338 0.80 -7.21 26.18
C GLY A 338 1.62 -8.46 26.02
N ASP A 339 2.75 -8.31 25.33
CA ASP A 339 3.67 -9.40 25.04
C ASP A 339 5.08 -8.84 24.82
N GLY A 340 6.09 -9.61 25.24
CA GLY A 340 7.50 -9.33 25.05
C GLY A 340 8.10 -10.29 24.04
N ARG A 341 8.85 -9.80 23.04
CA ARG A 341 9.47 -10.65 22.03
C ARG A 341 10.88 -10.23 21.65
N ASN A 342 11.72 -11.24 21.45
CA ASN A 342 13.06 -11.07 20.88
C ASN A 342 12.93 -10.66 19.41
N VAL A 343 13.53 -9.53 19.07
CA VAL A 343 13.54 -8.98 17.71
C VAL A 343 14.88 -9.26 17.06
N GLY A 344 16.00 -9.05 17.76
CA GLY A 344 17.35 -9.38 17.28
C GLY A 344 18.28 -9.86 18.40
N ARG A 345 19.57 -10.09 18.07
CA ARG A 345 20.61 -10.63 18.98
C ARG A 345 20.69 -9.99 20.36
N LYS A 346 20.25 -8.74 20.50
CA LYS A 346 20.40 -7.91 21.71
C LYS A 346 19.17 -7.08 22.03
N VAL A 347 18.06 -7.31 21.33
CA VAL A 347 16.93 -6.39 21.29
C VAL A 347 15.63 -7.14 21.52
N LYS A 348 14.97 -6.80 22.62
CA LYS A 348 13.60 -7.20 22.94
C LYS A 348 12.67 -6.03 22.68
N HIS A 349 11.51 -6.28 22.09
CA HIS A 349 10.43 -5.31 22.02
C HIS A 349 9.31 -5.75 22.96
N VAL A 350 8.67 -4.77 23.58
CA VAL A 350 7.50 -4.98 24.41
C VAL A 350 6.36 -4.18 23.82
N ILE A 351 5.22 -4.85 23.66
CA ILE A 351 4.02 -4.29 23.04
C ILE A 351 2.90 -4.33 24.07
N ILE A 352 2.09 -3.27 24.13
CA ILE A 352 0.85 -3.24 24.90
C ILE A 352 -0.26 -2.82 23.96
N THR A 353 -1.34 -3.59 23.94
CA THR A 353 -2.46 -3.42 23.02
C THR A 353 -3.78 -3.27 23.76
N VAL A 354 -4.73 -2.60 23.12
CA VAL A 354 -6.12 -2.53 23.55
C VAL A 354 -7.03 -3.03 22.43
N ALA A 355 -7.97 -3.89 22.76
CA ALA A 355 -9.01 -4.36 21.85
C ALA A 355 -10.40 -4.04 22.41
N ILE A 356 -11.37 -3.78 21.52
CA ILE A 356 -12.77 -3.56 21.90
C ILE A 356 -13.50 -4.91 21.83
N LEU A 357 -13.92 -5.45 22.98
CA LEU A 357 -14.56 -6.76 23.08
C LEU A 357 -15.95 -6.79 22.45
N ASP A 358 -16.63 -5.65 22.40
CA ASP A 358 -17.96 -5.51 21.78
C ASP A 358 -17.94 -5.90 20.28
N ASP A 359 -16.81 -5.72 19.59
CA ASP A 359 -16.61 -6.21 18.22
C ASP A 359 -16.23 -7.71 18.20
N LYS A 360 -17.20 -8.55 18.56
CA LYS A 360 -17.03 -10.01 18.71
C LYS A 360 -16.40 -10.68 17.47
N ASN A 361 -16.78 -10.22 16.29
CA ASN A 361 -16.40 -10.84 15.02
C ASN A 361 -14.95 -10.58 14.62
N THR A 362 -14.32 -9.54 15.16
CA THR A 362 -12.96 -9.13 14.74
C THR A 362 -11.94 -9.18 15.88
N SER A 363 -12.38 -9.40 17.12
CA SER A 363 -11.53 -9.51 18.33
C SER A 363 -10.34 -10.48 18.22
N HIS A 364 -10.38 -11.46 17.30
CA HIS A 364 -9.31 -12.44 17.05
C HIS A 364 -8.32 -12.01 15.95
N LYS A 365 -8.56 -10.88 15.28
CA LYS A 365 -7.71 -10.33 14.23
C LYS A 365 -6.68 -9.37 14.84
N PRO A 366 -5.40 -9.44 14.45
CA PRO A 366 -4.36 -8.59 15.02
C PRO A 366 -4.61 -7.09 14.75
N ASP A 367 -5.26 -6.74 13.64
CA ASP A 367 -5.53 -5.35 13.26
C ASP A 367 -6.51 -4.64 14.21
N HIS A 368 -7.29 -5.40 14.99
CA HIS A 368 -8.24 -4.88 15.99
C HIS A 368 -7.65 -4.87 17.41
N HIS A 369 -6.37 -5.18 17.55
CA HIS A 369 -5.59 -5.00 18.79
C HIS A 369 -4.74 -3.74 18.62
N TYR A 370 -5.25 -2.60 19.04
CA TYR A 370 -4.61 -1.30 18.82
C TYR A 370 -3.41 -1.11 19.77
N THR A 371 -2.20 -1.05 19.21
CA THR A 371 -0.98 -0.89 20.03
C THR A 371 -0.93 0.47 20.69
N THR A 372 -1.03 0.52 22.00
CA THR A 372 -0.98 1.79 22.74
C THR A 372 0.45 2.16 23.08
N ILE A 373 1.26 1.18 23.47
CA ILE A 373 2.68 1.37 23.78
C ILE A 373 3.50 0.35 22.99
N LEU A 374 4.61 0.82 22.42
CA LEU A 374 5.62 -0.03 21.81
C LEU A 374 7.00 0.48 22.22
N TYR A 375 7.87 -0.40 22.72
CA TYR A 375 9.21 0.00 23.06
C TYR A 375 10.29 -1.07 22.95
N PRO A 376 11.55 -0.69 22.70
CA PRO A 376 12.69 -1.57 22.80
C PRO A 376 13.17 -1.63 24.26
N GLY A 377 13.19 -2.83 24.83
CA GLY A 377 13.61 -3.04 26.21
C GLY A 377 13.13 -4.36 26.77
N CYS A 378 13.43 -4.57 28.06
CA CYS A 378 13.08 -5.79 28.75
C CYS A 378 11.61 -5.79 29.20
N GLU A 379 11.04 -6.98 29.17
CA GLU A 379 9.76 -7.30 29.79
C GLU A 379 10.00 -7.52 31.29
N ASP A 380 10.22 -6.42 32.01
CA ASP A 380 10.39 -6.39 33.46
C ASP A 380 9.48 -5.31 34.07
N TYR A 381 9.20 -5.46 35.37
CA TYR A 381 8.26 -4.59 36.08
C TYR A 381 8.65 -3.12 36.05
N ASN A 382 9.92 -2.77 36.21
CA ASN A 382 10.34 -1.37 36.31
C ASN A 382 10.22 -0.69 34.95
N SER A 383 10.67 -1.36 33.88
CA SER A 383 10.52 -0.89 32.50
C SER A 383 9.05 -0.69 32.14
N LEU A 384 8.20 -1.68 32.44
CA LEU A 384 6.76 -1.62 32.20
C LEU A 384 6.09 -0.51 33.03
N SER A 385 6.40 -0.38 34.32
CA SER A 385 5.85 0.66 35.19
C SER A 385 6.15 2.06 34.64
N ASN A 386 7.39 2.29 34.19
CA ASN A 386 7.78 3.57 33.60
C ASN A 386 7.06 3.81 32.27
N ALA A 387 7.10 2.83 31.36
CA ALA A 387 6.49 2.93 30.05
C ALA A 387 4.96 3.14 30.12
N MET A 388 4.29 2.54 31.10
CA MET A 388 2.85 2.58 31.27
C MET A 388 2.35 3.70 32.18
N THR A 389 3.23 4.57 32.70
CA THR A 389 2.83 5.62 33.66
C THR A 389 1.70 6.50 33.11
N GLN A 390 1.88 7.07 31.91
CA GLN A 390 0.86 7.90 31.27
C GLN A 390 -0.38 7.07 30.88
N PHE A 391 -0.18 5.87 30.35
CA PHE A 391 -1.28 5.00 29.95
C PHE A 391 -2.20 4.62 31.13
N CYS A 392 -1.63 4.27 32.28
CA CYS A 392 -2.40 3.96 33.48
C CYS A 392 -3.12 5.19 34.02
N HIS A 393 -2.53 6.39 33.91
CA HIS A 393 -3.23 7.63 34.24
C HIS A 393 -4.47 7.82 33.33
N ASP A 394 -4.29 7.65 32.02
CA ASP A 394 -5.37 7.82 31.05
C ASP A 394 -6.49 6.76 31.22
N LEU A 395 -6.14 5.52 31.56
CA LEU A 395 -7.11 4.48 31.92
C LEU A 395 -7.91 4.81 33.19
N ARG A 396 -7.28 5.42 34.20
CA ARG A 396 -7.99 5.85 35.42
C ARG A 396 -8.97 6.99 35.11
N ASN A 397 -8.57 7.96 34.29
CA ASN A 397 -9.46 9.02 33.84
C ASN A 397 -10.65 8.46 33.05
N LEU A 398 -10.43 7.44 32.21
CA LEU A 398 -11.50 6.75 31.48
C LEU A 398 -12.55 6.08 32.38
N LYS A 399 -12.26 5.78 33.66
CA LYS A 399 -13.29 5.28 34.59
C LYS A 399 -14.40 6.30 34.86
N GLU A 400 -14.11 7.60 34.74
CA GLU A 400 -15.10 8.66 34.91
C GLU A 400 -16.03 8.80 33.69
N GLY A 401 -15.68 8.13 32.59
CA GLY A 401 -16.34 8.14 31.30
C GLY A 401 -15.69 9.09 30.28
N LEU A 402 -16.02 8.92 29.01
CA LEU A 402 -15.52 9.74 27.89
C LEU A 402 -16.71 10.21 27.04
N VAL A 403 -16.80 11.51 26.78
CA VAL A 403 -17.87 12.06 25.95
C VAL A 403 -17.44 12.05 24.49
N ILE A 404 -18.12 11.29 23.64
CA ILE A 404 -17.89 11.21 22.19
C ILE A 404 -19.24 11.42 21.49
N ASP A 405 -19.30 12.36 20.54
CA ASP A 405 -20.53 12.70 19.80
C ASP A 405 -21.75 12.95 20.71
N ASN A 406 -21.54 13.72 21.79
CA ASN A 406 -22.53 14.03 22.84
C ASN A 406 -23.04 12.84 23.67
N VAL A 407 -22.44 11.66 23.52
CA VAL A 407 -22.76 10.47 24.32
C VAL A 407 -21.64 10.25 25.34
N LYS A 408 -22.00 10.13 26.62
CA LYS A 408 -21.05 9.77 27.69
C LYS A 408 -20.88 8.26 27.72
N TRP A 409 -19.76 7.77 27.19
CA TRP A 409 -19.37 6.36 27.21
C TRP A 409 -18.71 5.99 28.54
N ASN A 410 -19.13 4.88 29.13
CA ASN A 410 -18.53 4.26 30.30
C ASN A 410 -17.67 3.06 29.88
N PHE A 411 -16.61 2.76 30.63
CA PHE A 411 -15.64 1.74 30.23
C PHE A 411 -15.51 0.63 31.27
N GLN A 412 -15.52 -0.61 30.80
CA GLN A 412 -15.16 -1.78 31.58
C GLN A 412 -13.83 -2.34 31.06
N PHE A 413 -12.88 -2.53 31.97
CA PHE A 413 -11.54 -3.01 31.63
C PHE A 413 -11.37 -4.48 31.95
N TYR A 414 -10.68 -5.17 31.05
CA TYR A 414 -10.29 -6.57 31.17
C TYR A 414 -8.82 -6.69 30.83
N PHE A 415 -8.14 -7.65 31.44
CA PHE A 415 -6.74 -7.93 31.17
C PHE A 415 -6.55 -9.42 30.87
N SER A 416 -5.71 -9.72 29.89
CA SER A 416 -5.29 -11.08 29.57
C SER A 416 -3.95 -11.03 28.85
N SER A 417 -3.02 -11.90 29.19
CA SER A 417 -1.74 -12.06 28.52
C SER A 417 -1.22 -13.48 28.77
N ASP A 418 -0.03 -13.79 28.25
CA ASP A 418 0.69 -14.95 28.75
C ASP A 418 1.02 -14.79 30.25
N TRP A 419 1.34 -15.90 30.91
CA TRP A 419 1.55 -15.91 32.36
C TRP A 419 2.69 -15.02 32.85
N LYS A 420 3.78 -14.90 32.08
CA LYS A 420 4.94 -14.12 32.49
C LYS A 420 4.56 -12.63 32.52
N PHE A 421 3.97 -12.14 31.44
CA PHE A 421 3.52 -10.76 31.35
C PHE A 421 2.41 -10.45 32.37
N LEU A 422 1.50 -11.41 32.60
CA LEU A 422 0.41 -11.30 33.59
C LEU A 422 0.97 -11.19 35.01
N ALA A 423 1.89 -12.07 35.37
CA ALA A 423 2.52 -12.07 36.68
C ALA A 423 3.29 -10.77 36.93
N ILE A 424 4.03 -10.27 35.93
CA ILE A 424 4.73 -8.98 36.03
C ILE A 424 3.73 -7.84 36.26
N CYS A 425 2.67 -7.76 35.46
CA CYS A 425 1.67 -6.69 35.59
C CYS A 425 0.90 -6.74 36.93
N LEU A 426 0.73 -7.92 37.54
CA LEU A 426 0.15 -8.06 38.88
C LEU A 426 1.15 -7.80 40.02
N GLY A 427 2.43 -7.58 39.72
CA GLY A 427 3.49 -7.52 40.73
C GLY A 427 3.64 -8.86 41.47
N PHE A 428 3.37 -9.96 40.79
CA PHE A 428 3.38 -11.31 41.33
C PHE A 428 4.76 -11.97 41.19
N ASN A 429 5.03 -12.97 42.01
CA ASN A 429 6.26 -13.74 41.97
C ASN A 429 6.31 -14.74 40.79
N SER A 430 7.41 -15.48 40.66
CA SER A 430 7.59 -16.44 39.57
C SER A 430 6.60 -17.62 39.67
N ALA A 431 6.26 -18.22 38.53
CA ALA A 431 5.34 -19.35 38.43
C ALA A 431 5.78 -20.61 39.22
N HIS A 432 7.06 -20.71 39.58
CA HIS A 432 7.62 -21.83 40.34
C HIS A 432 7.54 -21.64 41.86
N SER A 433 7.06 -20.48 42.31
CA SER A 433 6.96 -20.14 43.72
C SER A 433 5.99 -21.04 44.48
N LYS A 434 6.06 -20.98 45.81
CA LYS A 434 5.16 -21.71 46.69
C LYS A 434 3.70 -21.24 46.56
N ASN A 435 3.49 -19.94 46.36
CA ASN A 435 2.18 -19.31 46.19
C ASN A 435 2.11 -18.80 44.75
N PHE A 436 1.72 -19.67 43.84
CA PHE A 436 1.83 -19.42 42.40
C PHE A 436 0.53 -18.89 41.79
N CYS A 437 -0.63 -19.03 42.44
CA CYS A 437 -1.91 -18.65 41.84
C CYS A 437 -2.23 -17.16 42.06
N PRO A 438 -2.51 -16.38 41.00
CA PRO A 438 -2.93 -14.98 41.13
C PRO A 438 -4.35 -14.79 41.69
N TRP A 439 -5.23 -15.80 41.58
CA TRP A 439 -6.65 -15.67 41.88
C TRP A 439 -7.09 -16.27 43.22
N CYS A 440 -6.35 -17.26 43.73
CA CYS A 440 -6.63 -17.90 45.02
C CYS A 440 -5.38 -18.02 45.89
N THR A 441 -5.57 -18.40 47.15
CA THR A 441 -4.52 -18.46 48.18
C THR A 441 -3.83 -19.82 48.29
N ILE A 442 -3.84 -20.63 47.23
CA ILE A 442 -3.27 -21.98 47.24
C ILE A 442 -1.76 -21.97 47.50
N ASP A 443 -1.33 -22.90 48.35
CA ASP A 443 0.06 -23.28 48.52
C ASP A 443 0.39 -24.51 47.66
N LYS A 444 1.59 -24.56 47.08
CA LYS A 444 2.07 -25.67 46.25
C LYS A 444 1.93 -27.03 46.95
N SER A 445 2.07 -27.10 48.28
CA SER A 445 1.87 -28.35 49.04
C SER A 445 0.43 -28.88 49.00
N GLN A 446 -0.53 -28.08 48.56
CA GLN A 446 -1.97 -28.39 48.53
C GLN A 446 -2.49 -28.71 47.12
N GLN A 447 -1.65 -28.64 46.07
CA GLN A 447 -2.08 -28.82 44.67
C GLN A 447 -2.74 -30.18 44.39
N GLY A 448 -2.41 -31.23 45.16
CA GLY A 448 -3.00 -32.57 45.00
C GLY A 448 -4.16 -32.90 45.94
N ASP A 449 -4.61 -31.96 46.76
CA ASP A 449 -5.67 -32.17 47.73
C ASP A 449 -7.05 -32.00 47.06
N LEU A 450 -7.58 -33.10 46.53
CA LEU A 450 -8.87 -33.14 45.83
C LEU A 450 -10.09 -32.84 46.73
N SER A 451 -9.91 -32.81 48.06
CA SER A 451 -10.98 -32.45 48.99
C SER A 451 -11.25 -30.94 49.06
N LYS A 452 -10.31 -30.13 48.57
CA LYS A 452 -10.39 -28.67 48.64
C LYS A 452 -10.90 -28.07 47.34
N GLU A 453 -11.80 -27.12 47.48
CA GLU A 453 -12.21 -26.25 46.39
C GLU A 453 -11.47 -24.92 46.44
N TRP A 454 -10.84 -24.58 45.33
CA TRP A 454 -10.18 -23.29 45.14
C TRP A 454 -11.08 -22.43 44.27
N LYS A 455 -11.44 -21.24 44.78
CA LYS A 455 -12.25 -20.24 44.07
C LYS A 455 -11.48 -18.93 43.93
N ILE A 456 -11.91 -18.07 43.02
CA ILE A 456 -11.41 -16.70 42.93
C ILE A 456 -11.82 -15.95 44.20
N ASN A 457 -10.84 -15.65 45.07
CA ASN A 457 -11.10 -15.05 46.39
C ASN A 457 -10.16 -13.90 46.76
N LYS A 458 -9.19 -13.60 45.89
CA LYS A 458 -8.33 -12.43 46.05
C LYS A 458 -9.02 -11.21 45.47
N GLU A 459 -8.88 -10.08 46.17
CA GLU A 459 -9.41 -8.78 45.75
C GLU A 459 -8.28 -7.84 45.36
N ILE A 460 -8.47 -7.08 44.27
CA ILE A 460 -7.45 -6.13 43.81
C ILE A 460 -7.27 -4.99 44.82
N ASP A 461 -8.36 -4.53 45.46
CA ASP A 461 -8.34 -3.38 46.37
C ASP A 461 -7.43 -3.64 47.58
N LYS A 462 -7.43 -4.87 48.12
CA LYS A 462 -6.51 -5.28 49.19
C LYS A 462 -5.05 -5.22 48.78
N LEU A 463 -4.74 -5.51 47.51
CA LEU A 463 -3.39 -5.41 46.95
C LEU A 463 -2.97 -3.96 46.69
N VAL A 464 -3.94 -3.06 46.48
CA VAL A 464 -3.70 -1.62 46.34
C VAL A 464 -3.40 -1.00 47.69
N GLU A 465 -4.15 -1.36 48.73
CA GLU A 465 -3.91 -0.96 50.12
C GLU A 465 -2.55 -1.47 50.61
N GLN A 466 -2.26 -2.75 50.38
CA GLN A 466 -1.04 -3.41 50.80
C GLN A 466 -0.60 -4.47 49.78
N ASN A 467 0.48 -4.19 49.05
CA ASN A 467 0.94 -5.03 47.94
C ASN A 467 1.32 -6.47 48.32
N ASN A 468 1.63 -6.74 49.59
CA ASN A 468 1.98 -8.07 50.12
C ASN A 468 0.86 -8.68 50.98
N TYR A 469 -0.37 -8.13 50.95
CA TYR A 469 -1.52 -8.63 51.70
C TYR A 469 -1.76 -10.12 51.42
N TYR A 470 -1.72 -10.50 50.15
CA TYR A 470 -1.73 -11.90 49.75
C TYR A 470 -0.32 -12.40 49.46
N LYS A 471 -0.01 -13.61 49.96
CA LYS A 471 1.24 -14.29 49.61
C LYS A 471 1.37 -14.46 48.10
N GLY A 472 2.56 -14.17 47.60
CA GLY A 472 2.93 -14.26 46.19
C GLY A 472 2.96 -12.92 45.48
N HIS A 473 2.21 -11.91 45.96
CA HIS A 473 2.34 -10.54 45.48
C HIS A 473 3.52 -9.86 46.19
N ILE A 474 4.43 -9.30 45.40
CA ILE A 474 5.69 -8.70 45.86
C ILE A 474 5.78 -7.22 45.48
N ARG A 475 4.96 -6.75 44.55
CA ARG A 475 4.90 -5.36 44.07
C ARG A 475 3.45 -4.95 43.83
N LYS A 476 3.20 -3.65 43.70
CA LYS A 476 1.86 -3.13 43.42
C LYS A 476 1.42 -3.55 42.00
N PRO A 477 0.18 -4.00 41.79
CA PRO A 477 -0.34 -4.22 40.43
C PRO A 477 -0.24 -2.96 39.58
N LEU A 478 0.27 -3.09 38.35
CA LEU A 478 0.37 -1.99 37.39
C LEU A 478 -1.02 -1.56 36.93
N PHE A 479 -1.89 -2.54 36.67
CA PHE A 479 -3.29 -2.30 36.35
C PHE A 479 -4.19 -2.41 37.59
N ASP A 480 -3.92 -1.60 38.63
CA ASP A 480 -4.65 -1.59 39.90
C ASP A 480 -6.16 -1.30 39.77
N MET A 481 -6.57 -0.60 38.71
CA MET A 481 -7.97 -0.30 38.45
C MET A 481 -8.78 -1.46 37.83
N ILE A 482 -8.19 -2.62 37.52
CA ILE A 482 -8.88 -3.78 36.94
C ILE A 482 -9.12 -4.84 38.04
N PRO A 483 -10.37 -5.23 38.32
CA PRO A 483 -10.66 -6.24 39.36
C PRO A 483 -10.13 -7.62 38.97
N LEU A 484 -9.71 -8.44 39.93
CA LEU A 484 -9.02 -9.72 39.66
C LEU A 484 -9.86 -10.74 38.87
N ASN A 485 -11.19 -10.68 38.99
CA ASN A 485 -12.10 -11.47 38.16
C ASN A 485 -12.16 -11.02 36.69
N HIS A 486 -11.54 -9.90 36.32
CA HIS A 486 -11.34 -9.42 34.95
C HIS A 486 -9.91 -9.65 34.44
N TRP A 487 -9.03 -10.27 35.24
CA TRP A 487 -7.73 -10.79 34.80
C TRP A 487 -7.92 -12.22 34.31
N VAL A 488 -8.22 -12.38 33.03
CA VAL A 488 -8.68 -13.64 32.44
C VAL A 488 -7.47 -14.48 31.98
N PRO A 489 -7.41 -15.79 32.32
CA PRO A 489 -6.34 -16.67 31.88
C PRO A 489 -6.43 -16.92 30.37
N ASP A 490 -5.27 -17.02 29.73
CA ASP A 490 -5.18 -17.30 28.29
C ASP A 490 -5.35 -18.79 27.97
N GLU A 491 -6.37 -19.10 27.18
CA GLU A 491 -6.71 -20.47 26.84
C GLU A 491 -5.70 -21.12 25.88
N LEU A 492 -5.03 -20.31 25.05
CA LEU A 492 -3.95 -20.76 24.18
C LEU A 492 -2.77 -21.27 25.03
N HIS A 493 -2.27 -20.47 25.96
CA HIS A 493 -1.16 -20.84 26.83
C HIS A 493 -1.49 -22.00 27.78
N ILE A 494 -2.75 -22.11 28.25
CA ILE A 494 -3.21 -23.32 28.97
C ILE A 494 -2.99 -24.56 28.09
N MET A 495 -3.43 -24.55 26.84
CA MET A 495 -3.23 -25.66 25.90
C MET A 495 -1.76 -25.95 25.66
N LEU A 496 -0.96 -24.93 25.37
CA LEU A 496 0.45 -25.09 25.05
C LEU A 496 1.21 -25.73 26.23
N ARG A 497 1.05 -25.17 27.42
CA ARG A 497 1.86 -25.54 28.60
C ARG A 497 1.45 -26.86 29.22
N ILE A 498 0.17 -27.21 29.19
CA ILE A 498 -0.29 -28.53 29.64
C ILE A 498 0.16 -29.61 28.65
N THR A 499 0.05 -29.37 27.34
CA THR A 499 0.54 -30.33 26.33
C THR A 499 2.05 -30.57 26.47
N ASP A 500 2.84 -29.51 26.68
CA ASP A 500 4.28 -29.64 26.96
C ASP A 500 4.54 -30.46 28.22
N ARG A 501 3.75 -30.25 29.28
CA ARG A 501 3.89 -31.05 30.49
C ARG A 501 3.58 -32.52 30.22
N LEU A 502 2.46 -32.82 29.58
CA LEU A 502 2.04 -34.17 29.23
C LEU A 502 3.08 -34.90 28.37
N TRP A 503 3.65 -34.21 27.37
CA TRP A 503 4.74 -34.75 26.56
C TRP A 503 6.00 -35.00 27.39
N SER A 504 6.41 -34.03 28.21
CA SER A 504 7.59 -34.17 29.08
C SER A 504 7.48 -35.34 30.05
N LEU A 505 6.26 -35.62 30.55
CA LEU A 505 5.99 -36.73 31.45
C LEU A 505 6.13 -38.09 30.76
N VAL A 506 5.71 -38.21 29.48
CA VAL A 506 5.95 -39.42 28.69
C VAL A 506 7.45 -39.65 28.48
N ILE A 507 8.21 -38.62 28.13
CA ILE A 507 9.67 -38.73 27.95
C ILE A 507 10.37 -39.06 29.27
N ALA A 508 9.95 -38.45 30.38
CA ALA A 508 10.48 -38.74 31.70
C ALA A 508 10.21 -40.20 32.09
N GLU A 509 9.01 -40.72 31.80
CA GLU A 509 8.66 -42.11 32.06
C GLU A 509 9.51 -43.08 31.22
N LEU A 510 9.73 -42.80 29.93
CA LEU A 510 10.64 -43.60 29.10
C LEU A 510 12.08 -43.58 29.64
N THR A 511 12.51 -42.45 30.19
CA THR A 511 13.85 -42.29 30.76
C THR A 511 13.98 -43.07 32.07
N GLU A 512 12.99 -43.00 32.95
CA GLU A 512 12.91 -43.74 34.23
C GLU A 512 13.04 -45.26 33.99
N TYR A 513 12.42 -45.78 32.93
CA TYR A 513 12.49 -47.20 32.57
C TYR A 513 13.70 -47.60 31.71
N GLY A 514 14.63 -46.68 31.43
CA GLY A 514 15.76 -46.95 30.53
C GLY A 514 15.35 -47.24 29.07
N LEU A 515 14.13 -46.91 28.69
CA LEU A 515 13.58 -47.11 27.33
C LEU A 515 13.90 -45.95 26.38
N PHE A 516 14.36 -44.81 26.90
CA PHE A 516 14.73 -43.65 26.08
C PHE A 516 16.10 -43.78 25.39
N ASN A 517 16.21 -44.76 24.49
CA ASN A 517 17.40 -45.06 23.69
C ASN A 517 17.28 -44.56 22.23
N ASP A 518 18.29 -44.82 21.40
CA ASP A 518 18.29 -44.40 19.99
C ASP A 518 17.12 -44.97 19.19
N THR A 519 16.70 -46.21 19.49
CA THR A 519 15.56 -46.86 18.85
C THR A 519 14.26 -46.13 19.18
N ALA A 520 14.01 -45.84 20.45
CA ALA A 520 12.84 -45.07 20.88
C ALA A 520 12.82 -43.67 20.26
N ARG A 521 13.97 -42.98 20.23
CA ARG A 521 14.07 -41.65 19.56
C ARG A 521 13.73 -41.72 18.08
N LYS A 522 14.22 -42.74 17.35
CA LYS A 522 13.88 -42.96 15.94
C LYS A 522 12.39 -43.20 15.74
N ILE A 523 11.79 -44.09 16.54
CA ILE A 523 10.34 -44.37 16.49
C ILE A 523 9.53 -43.10 16.73
N ILE A 524 9.89 -42.29 17.74
CA ILE A 524 9.21 -41.02 18.01
C ILE A 524 9.29 -40.08 16.80
N VAL A 525 10.46 -39.93 16.18
CA VAL A 525 10.64 -39.06 15.00
C VAL A 525 9.82 -39.56 13.80
N GLU A 526 9.77 -40.88 13.58
CA GLU A 526 8.95 -41.48 12.51
C GLU A 526 7.45 -41.26 12.74
N GLU A 527 6.97 -41.44 13.97
CA GLU A 527 5.58 -41.20 14.33
C GLU A 527 5.20 -39.72 14.23
N MET A 528 6.09 -38.80 14.64
CA MET A 528 5.91 -37.36 14.43
C MET A 528 5.82 -37.03 12.93
N LYS A 529 6.67 -37.65 12.10
CA LYS A 529 6.63 -37.48 10.64
C LYS A 529 5.32 -38.01 10.05
N ARG A 530 4.81 -39.15 10.52
CA ARG A 530 3.51 -39.72 10.09
C ARG A 530 2.37 -38.72 10.28
N ILE A 531 2.36 -38.00 11.41
CA ILE A 531 1.35 -36.97 11.71
C ILE A 531 1.68 -35.59 11.13
N LYS A 532 2.67 -35.48 10.23
CA LYS A 532 3.11 -34.23 9.59
C LYS A 532 3.57 -33.17 10.59
N VAL A 533 4.36 -33.59 11.58
CA VAL A 533 5.06 -32.73 12.55
C VAL A 533 6.56 -32.85 12.33
N LYS A 534 7.25 -31.71 12.16
CA LYS A 534 8.72 -31.69 12.06
C LYS A 534 9.30 -31.77 13.46
N PHE A 535 10.04 -32.84 13.75
CA PHE A 535 10.55 -33.10 15.09
C PHE A 535 11.90 -33.81 15.03
N GLN A 536 12.85 -33.38 15.87
CA GLN A 536 14.19 -33.95 15.95
C GLN A 536 14.69 -33.93 17.39
N PHE A 537 15.64 -34.82 17.68
CA PHE A 537 16.40 -34.86 18.93
C PHE A 537 17.85 -34.45 18.66
N TRP A 538 18.48 -33.76 19.60
CA TRP A 538 19.91 -33.46 19.59
C TRP A 538 20.47 -33.51 21.01
N GLN A 539 21.77 -33.73 21.13
CA GLN A 539 22.45 -33.72 22.42
C GLN A 539 23.06 -32.34 22.69
N ILE A 540 22.85 -31.81 23.89
CA ILE A 540 23.50 -30.58 24.33
C ILE A 540 24.94 -30.93 24.71
N GLN A 541 25.91 -30.26 24.06
CA GLN A 541 27.35 -30.58 24.19
C GLN A 541 27.85 -30.49 25.63
N GLU A 542 27.35 -29.53 26.40
CA GLU A 542 27.79 -29.24 27.77
C GLU A 542 27.25 -30.24 28.80
N SER A 543 25.95 -30.53 28.76
CA SER A 543 25.27 -31.36 29.77
C SER A 543 25.17 -32.84 29.39
N LYS A 544 25.51 -33.19 28.14
CA LYS A 544 25.23 -34.50 27.53
C LYS A 544 23.75 -34.92 27.58
N THR A 545 22.84 -34.00 27.90
CA THR A 545 21.39 -34.28 27.93
C THR A 545 20.79 -34.18 26.54
N TRP A 546 19.78 -35.00 26.28
CA TRP A 546 19.00 -34.91 25.04
C TRP A 546 17.99 -33.77 25.13
N SER A 547 17.97 -32.95 24.09
CA SER A 547 16.97 -31.93 23.82
C SER A 547 16.17 -32.29 22.57
N TYR A 548 15.05 -31.62 22.36
CA TYR A 548 14.14 -31.88 21.25
C TYR A 548 13.45 -30.62 20.73
N THR A 549 12.93 -30.70 19.51
CA THR A 549 12.26 -29.59 18.83
C THR A 549 11.08 -29.08 19.67
N SER A 550 11.06 -27.78 19.97
CA SER A 550 9.89 -27.14 20.59
C SER A 550 8.73 -27.15 19.61
N LEU A 551 7.60 -27.72 20.01
CA LEU A 551 6.42 -27.86 19.17
C LEU A 551 5.62 -26.55 19.11
N MET A 552 5.21 -26.14 17.91
CA MET A 552 4.29 -25.01 17.70
C MET A 552 2.85 -25.40 18.05
N GLY A 553 1.96 -24.42 18.29
CA GLY A 553 0.59 -24.69 18.76
C GLY A 553 -0.21 -25.70 17.93
N ASN A 554 -0.19 -25.59 16.60
CA ASN A 554 -0.87 -26.56 15.72
C ASN A 554 -0.24 -27.96 15.80
N ASP A 555 1.07 -28.05 15.95
CA ASP A 555 1.75 -29.33 16.04
C ASP A 555 1.50 -30.00 17.40
N LYS A 556 1.43 -29.23 18.50
CA LYS A 556 1.00 -29.73 19.81
C LYS A 556 -0.40 -30.34 19.74
N ILE A 557 -1.35 -29.69 19.08
CA ILE A 557 -2.72 -30.20 18.87
C ILE A 557 -2.71 -31.52 18.08
N LYS A 558 -1.87 -31.64 17.03
CA LYS A 558 -1.73 -32.88 16.27
C LYS A 558 -1.14 -34.01 17.11
N VAL A 559 -0.09 -33.72 17.90
CA VAL A 559 0.54 -34.70 18.79
C VAL A 559 -0.47 -35.19 19.81
N LEU A 560 -1.19 -34.27 20.45
CA LEU A 560 -2.20 -34.57 21.45
C LEU A 560 -3.28 -35.51 20.89
N GLN A 561 -3.70 -35.34 19.63
CA GLN A 561 -4.75 -36.17 19.02
C GLN A 561 -4.25 -37.46 18.36
N PHE A 562 -3.14 -37.41 17.63
CA PHE A 562 -2.82 -38.41 16.61
C PHE A 562 -1.53 -39.19 16.85
N PHE A 563 -0.70 -38.81 17.84
CA PHE A 563 0.54 -39.54 18.15
C PHE A 563 0.22 -40.94 18.68
N ASP A 564 0.76 -41.99 18.06
CA ASP A 564 0.48 -43.35 18.50
C ASP A 564 1.39 -43.75 19.68
N LEU A 565 0.85 -43.66 20.89
CA LEU A 565 1.57 -44.00 22.12
C LEU A 565 1.92 -45.49 22.21
N SER A 566 1.23 -46.38 21.48
CA SER A 566 1.50 -47.82 21.49
C SER A 566 2.84 -48.19 20.85
N LYS A 567 3.44 -47.25 20.11
CA LYS A 567 4.75 -47.39 19.49
C LYS A 567 5.90 -47.31 20.49
N ILE A 568 5.67 -46.69 21.65
CA ILE A 568 6.71 -46.39 22.65
C ILE A 568 6.37 -46.91 24.05
N LEU A 569 5.12 -47.30 24.29
CA LEU A 569 4.62 -47.77 25.58
C LEU A 569 3.85 -49.09 25.42
N SER A 570 3.74 -49.86 26.51
CA SER A 570 2.89 -51.06 26.53
C SER A 570 1.43 -50.70 26.21
N ARG A 571 0.69 -51.62 25.59
CA ARG A 571 -0.70 -51.38 25.15
C ARG A 571 -1.60 -50.83 26.27
N GLN A 572 -1.49 -51.39 27.48
CA GLN A 572 -2.27 -50.94 28.62
C GLN A 572 -1.88 -49.50 29.03
N ARG A 573 -0.57 -49.20 29.12
CA ARG A 573 -0.08 -47.87 29.50
C ARG A 573 -0.41 -46.82 28.44
N ALA A 574 -0.24 -47.15 27.17
CA ALA A 574 -0.60 -46.32 26.04
C ALA A 574 -2.09 -45.93 26.08
N ASN A 575 -2.99 -46.89 26.37
CA ASN A 575 -4.43 -46.62 26.48
C ASN A 575 -4.76 -45.66 27.64
N MET A 576 -4.11 -45.80 28.79
CA MET A 576 -4.33 -44.90 29.94
C MET A 576 -3.91 -43.47 29.61
N ILE A 577 -2.71 -43.28 29.04
CA ILE A 577 -2.20 -41.95 28.68
C ILE A 577 -3.01 -41.36 27.51
N ARG A 578 -3.41 -42.18 26.54
CA ARG A 578 -4.31 -41.78 25.44
C ARG A 578 -5.65 -41.26 25.98
N ASN A 579 -6.27 -41.95 26.94
CA ASN A 579 -7.51 -41.47 27.58
C ASN A 579 -7.31 -40.11 28.26
N LEU A 580 -6.20 -39.94 29.00
CA LEU A 580 -5.87 -38.66 29.63
C LEU A 580 -5.68 -37.52 28.61
N TRP A 581 -4.99 -37.78 27.50
CA TRP A 581 -4.75 -36.80 26.44
C TRP A 581 -6.04 -36.45 25.69
N ASN A 582 -6.89 -37.43 25.40
CA ASN A 582 -8.18 -37.22 24.75
C ASN A 582 -9.11 -36.36 25.61
N LYS A 583 -9.23 -36.69 26.91
CA LYS A 583 -10.06 -35.90 27.84
C LYS A 583 -9.53 -34.47 28.03
N PHE A 584 -8.20 -34.28 28.02
CA PHE A 584 -7.64 -32.93 28.02
C PHE A 584 -8.00 -32.16 26.74
N TYR A 585 -7.92 -32.81 25.58
CA TYR A 585 -8.30 -32.21 24.30
C TYR A 585 -9.79 -31.84 24.26
N GLU A 586 -10.67 -32.69 24.79
CA GLU A 586 -12.09 -32.41 24.96
C GLU A 586 -12.32 -31.16 25.82
N LEU A 587 -11.63 -31.04 26.97
CA LEU A 587 -11.69 -29.82 27.79
C LEU A 587 -11.23 -28.59 27.01
N TYR A 588 -10.14 -28.68 26.25
CA TYR A 588 -9.68 -27.56 25.43
C TYR A 588 -10.71 -27.12 24.38
N ILE A 589 -11.43 -28.06 23.75
CA ILE A 589 -12.53 -27.73 22.84
C ILE A 589 -13.66 -27.05 23.60
N LYS A 590 -14.11 -27.66 24.71
CA LYS A 590 -15.21 -27.15 25.54
C LYS A 590 -14.94 -25.73 26.04
N MET A 591 -13.73 -25.45 26.50
CA MET A 591 -13.31 -24.12 26.98
C MET A 591 -13.43 -23.03 25.90
N LYS A 592 -13.30 -23.38 24.61
CA LYS A 592 -13.37 -22.45 23.49
C LYS A 592 -14.78 -22.25 22.93
N ASP A 593 -15.70 -23.15 23.27
CA ASP A 593 -17.09 -23.06 22.85
C ASP A 593 -17.89 -22.25 23.88
N GLN A 594 -18.46 -21.14 23.41
CA GLN A 594 -19.27 -20.24 24.23
C GLN A 594 -20.56 -20.91 24.73
N LYS A 595 -21.01 -22.01 24.07
CA LYS A 595 -22.21 -22.75 24.46
C LYS A 595 -21.96 -23.76 25.60
N THR A 596 -20.71 -24.04 25.92
CA THR A 596 -20.36 -24.99 26.98
C THR A 596 -20.89 -24.49 28.33
N ASN A 597 -21.61 -25.36 29.04
CA ASN A 597 -22.03 -25.07 30.41
C ASN A 597 -20.83 -25.10 31.36
N ALA A 598 -20.69 -24.06 32.18
CA ALA A 598 -19.53 -23.90 33.08
C ALA A 598 -19.48 -24.96 34.20
N GLU A 599 -20.63 -25.41 34.71
CA GLU A 599 -20.71 -26.46 35.73
C GLU A 599 -20.34 -27.84 35.14
N GLU A 600 -20.83 -28.15 33.95
CA GLU A 600 -20.43 -29.35 33.20
C GLU A 600 -18.91 -29.35 32.98
N PHE A 601 -18.35 -28.22 32.51
CA PHE A 601 -16.91 -28.06 32.33
C PHE A 601 -16.15 -28.30 33.64
N GLN A 602 -16.61 -27.73 34.75
CA GLN A 602 -15.97 -27.90 36.05
C GLN A 602 -15.92 -29.37 36.48
N ASN A 603 -17.03 -30.10 36.30
CA ASN A 603 -17.11 -31.52 36.62
C ASN A 603 -16.16 -32.34 35.75
N ASP A 604 -16.11 -32.06 34.45
CA ASP A 604 -15.18 -32.74 33.55
C ASP A 604 -13.72 -32.43 33.87
N ALA A 605 -13.40 -31.19 34.24
CA ALA A 605 -12.05 -30.79 34.61
C ALA A 605 -11.60 -31.46 35.92
N LYS A 606 -12.49 -31.56 36.92
CA LYS A 606 -12.25 -32.32 38.17
C LYS A 606 -12.07 -33.82 37.89
N ASN A 607 -12.89 -34.39 37.01
CA ASN A 607 -12.76 -35.80 36.58
C ASN A 607 -11.42 -36.04 35.86
N TRP A 608 -11.01 -35.11 35.00
CA TRP A 608 -9.72 -35.17 34.33
C TRP A 608 -8.54 -35.07 35.31
N LEU A 609 -8.62 -34.19 36.32
CA LEU A 609 -7.60 -34.11 37.37
C LEU A 609 -7.52 -35.39 38.19
N THR A 610 -8.67 -35.99 38.51
CA THR A 610 -8.73 -37.29 39.21
C THR A 610 -8.04 -38.38 38.39
N LEU A 611 -8.29 -38.41 37.08
CA LEU A 611 -7.56 -39.31 36.17
C LEU A 611 -6.06 -39.00 36.19
N PHE A 612 -5.65 -37.74 36.06
CA PHE A 612 -4.23 -37.34 36.10
C PHE A 612 -3.52 -37.83 37.37
N LEU A 613 -4.19 -37.70 38.54
CA LEU A 613 -3.67 -38.08 39.85
C LEU A 613 -3.96 -39.53 40.25
N THR A 614 -4.32 -40.40 39.30
CA THR A 614 -4.61 -41.81 39.60
C THR A 614 -3.42 -42.43 40.34
N PRO A 615 -3.60 -42.93 41.58
CA PRO A 615 -2.51 -43.47 42.38
C PRO A 615 -2.04 -44.82 41.85
N SER A 616 -0.81 -45.19 42.21
CA SER A 616 -0.34 -46.56 41.98
C SER A 616 -0.96 -47.52 43.00
N GLU A 617 -1.32 -48.72 42.55
CA GLU A 617 -1.85 -49.80 43.39
C GLU A 617 -0.77 -50.86 43.62
N GLY A 618 -0.70 -51.41 44.84
CA GLY A 618 0.26 -52.47 45.20
C GLY A 618 1.65 -51.97 45.58
N ILE A 619 2.53 -52.92 45.92
CA ILE A 619 3.90 -52.63 46.38
C ILE A 619 4.82 -52.50 45.17
N PRO A 620 5.61 -51.41 45.02
CA PRO A 620 6.56 -51.28 43.92
C PRO A 620 7.46 -52.51 43.75
N ASN A 621 7.76 -52.87 42.50
CA ASN A 621 8.59 -54.03 42.12
C ASN A 621 8.00 -55.41 42.48
N THR A 622 6.68 -55.53 42.65
CA THR A 622 5.97 -56.82 42.83
C THR A 622 5.05 -57.15 41.65
N GLN A 623 4.70 -58.42 41.46
CA GLN A 623 3.80 -58.87 40.37
C GLN A 623 2.40 -58.24 40.40
N GLY A 624 1.96 -57.72 41.56
CA GLY A 624 0.66 -57.04 41.72
C GLY A 624 0.70 -55.52 41.56
N PHE A 625 1.86 -54.92 41.28
CA PHE A 625 1.99 -53.46 41.17
C PHE A 625 1.36 -52.93 39.88
N LYS A 626 0.40 -52.02 40.02
CA LYS A 626 -0.16 -51.24 38.91
C LYS A 626 0.26 -49.79 39.07
N LYS A 627 1.12 -49.30 38.18
CA LYS A 627 1.53 -47.89 38.19
C LYS A 627 0.35 -46.99 37.85
N GLY A 628 0.11 -46.00 38.74
CA GLY A 628 -0.83 -44.91 38.52
C GLY A 628 -0.36 -43.96 37.42
N LEU A 629 -1.05 -42.83 37.20
CA LEU A 629 -0.66 -41.89 36.16
C LEU A 629 0.46 -40.95 36.62
N TYR A 630 0.13 -39.83 37.26
CA TYR A 630 1.09 -38.79 37.64
C TYR A 630 0.83 -38.30 39.07
N LYS A 631 1.82 -37.60 39.65
CA LYS A 631 1.80 -37.17 41.05
C LYS A 631 1.35 -35.70 41.17
N PRO A 632 0.92 -35.25 42.36
CA PRO A 632 0.65 -33.82 42.60
C PRO A 632 1.78 -32.88 42.21
N ASN A 633 3.04 -33.27 42.45
CA ASN A 633 4.21 -32.48 42.07
C ASN A 633 4.41 -32.32 40.56
N ASP A 634 3.71 -33.11 39.74
CA ASP A 634 3.72 -33.00 38.28
C ASP A 634 2.74 -31.94 37.76
N MET A 635 1.88 -31.40 38.62
CA MET A 635 0.92 -30.35 38.26
C MET A 635 1.62 -29.02 38.03
N THR A 636 1.26 -28.36 36.94
CA THR A 636 1.71 -27.00 36.64
C THR A 636 0.67 -25.98 37.12
N PRO A 637 1.05 -24.70 37.29
CA PRO A 637 0.10 -23.63 37.51
C PRO A 637 -1.08 -23.63 36.53
N TYR A 638 -0.83 -23.95 35.27
CA TYR A 638 -1.87 -24.03 34.23
C TYR A 638 -2.86 -25.18 34.47
N ILE A 639 -2.41 -26.33 34.97
CA ILE A 639 -3.31 -27.44 35.35
C ILE A 639 -4.24 -26.99 36.48
N HIS A 640 -3.70 -26.32 37.51
CA HIS A 640 -4.52 -25.78 38.59
C HIS A 640 -5.57 -24.78 38.07
N VAL A 641 -5.17 -23.88 37.17
CA VAL A 641 -6.08 -22.87 36.59
C VAL A 641 -7.16 -23.49 35.73
N LEU A 642 -6.82 -24.49 34.90
CA LEU A 642 -7.78 -25.23 34.09
C LEU A 642 -8.88 -25.84 34.96
N VAL A 643 -8.51 -26.45 36.08
CA VAL A 643 -9.45 -27.23 36.90
C VAL A 643 -10.28 -26.36 37.83
N HIS A 644 -9.68 -25.33 38.41
CA HIS A 644 -10.33 -24.56 39.48
C HIS A 644 -10.91 -23.23 39.03
N HIS A 645 -10.28 -22.54 38.08
CA HIS A 645 -10.63 -21.14 37.77
C HIS A 645 -11.32 -20.97 36.40
N VAL A 646 -11.07 -21.85 35.43
CA VAL A 646 -11.63 -21.70 34.07
C VAL A 646 -13.16 -21.69 34.07
N SER A 647 -13.83 -22.56 34.84
CA SER A 647 -15.30 -22.56 34.92
C SER A 647 -15.86 -21.29 35.57
N GLU A 648 -15.17 -20.73 36.57
CA GLU A 648 -15.55 -19.45 37.17
C GLU A 648 -15.47 -18.34 36.12
N PHE A 649 -14.38 -18.26 35.35
CA PHE A 649 -14.26 -17.28 34.27
C PHE A 649 -15.26 -17.49 33.13
N MET A 650 -15.61 -18.75 32.80
CA MET A 650 -16.68 -19.03 31.84
C MET A 650 -18.03 -18.49 32.33
N THR A 651 -18.29 -18.59 33.63
CA THR A 651 -19.52 -18.07 34.25
C THR A 651 -19.52 -16.54 34.24
N ILE A 652 -18.43 -15.92 34.70
CA ILE A 652 -18.31 -14.46 34.83
C ILE A 652 -18.33 -13.79 33.44
N HIS A 653 -17.67 -14.37 32.45
CA HIS A 653 -17.49 -13.79 31.11
C HIS A 653 -18.32 -14.47 30.03
N GLN A 654 -19.44 -15.11 30.39
CA GLN A 654 -20.31 -15.85 29.47
C GLN A 654 -20.73 -15.01 28.24
N LYS A 655 -20.95 -13.69 28.43
CA LYS A 655 -21.29 -12.73 27.35
C LYS A 655 -20.31 -12.78 26.17
N TRP A 656 -19.03 -12.98 26.46
CA TRP A 656 -17.93 -12.95 25.50
C TRP A 656 -17.45 -14.36 25.13
N GLY A 657 -17.40 -15.26 26.12
CA GLY A 657 -16.69 -16.52 26.03
C GLY A 657 -15.17 -16.34 26.21
N LEU A 658 -14.49 -17.38 26.69
CA LEU A 658 -13.05 -17.31 26.99
C LEU A 658 -12.19 -17.05 25.76
N LYS A 659 -12.60 -17.55 24.59
CA LYS A 659 -11.89 -17.35 23.31
C LYS A 659 -11.67 -15.87 22.96
N SER A 660 -12.53 -14.95 23.41
CA SER A 660 -12.35 -13.52 23.18
C SER A 660 -11.16 -12.93 23.96
N PHE A 661 -10.67 -13.64 24.98
CA PHE A 661 -9.50 -13.31 25.79
C PHE A 661 -8.22 -14.02 25.33
N SER A 662 -8.26 -14.71 24.18
CA SER A 662 -7.12 -15.37 23.55
C SER A 662 -5.99 -14.42 23.21
N CYS A 663 -4.76 -14.75 23.59
CA CYS A 663 -3.56 -13.97 23.27
C CYS A 663 -3.02 -14.24 21.86
N SER A 664 -3.65 -15.14 21.10
CA SER A 664 -3.27 -15.48 19.72
C SER A 664 -3.20 -14.29 18.76
N ALA A 665 -4.05 -13.27 18.94
CA ALA A 665 -4.05 -12.06 18.12
C ALA A 665 -2.85 -11.16 18.44
N VAL A 666 -2.47 -11.07 19.72
CA VAL A 666 -1.34 -10.28 20.20
C VAL A 666 -0.02 -10.91 19.76
N GLU A 667 0.11 -12.24 19.83
CA GLU A 667 1.28 -12.96 19.29
C GLU A 667 1.47 -12.68 17.79
N LYS A 668 0.39 -12.75 17.01
CA LYS A 668 0.42 -12.42 15.56
C LYS A 668 0.79 -10.96 15.32
N LYS A 669 0.25 -10.03 16.12
CA LYS A 669 0.58 -8.61 16.05
C LYS A 669 2.06 -8.38 16.32
N ASN A 670 2.61 -9.04 17.33
CA ASN A 670 4.03 -8.98 17.66
C ASN A 670 4.89 -9.50 16.49
N HIS A 671 4.52 -10.63 15.89
CA HIS A 671 5.16 -11.14 14.67
C HIS A 671 5.10 -10.16 13.49
N GLN A 672 3.97 -9.48 13.27
CA GLN A 672 3.83 -8.46 12.22
C GLN A 672 4.76 -7.27 12.48
N GLN A 673 4.81 -6.76 13.71
CA GLN A 673 5.67 -5.63 14.09
C GLN A 673 7.16 -5.96 13.94
N VAL A 674 7.59 -7.15 14.37
CA VAL A 674 8.96 -7.65 14.13
C VAL A 674 9.25 -7.71 12.63
N SER A 675 8.30 -8.18 11.83
CA SER A 675 8.47 -8.22 10.38
C SER A 675 8.59 -6.82 9.76
N TYR A 676 7.83 -5.82 10.25
CA TYR A 676 7.92 -4.43 9.77
C TYR A 676 9.27 -3.82 10.14
N PHE A 677 9.72 -4.09 11.36
CA PHE A 677 10.99 -3.62 11.88
C PHE A 677 12.19 -4.04 11.00
N PHE A 678 12.24 -5.29 10.54
CA PHE A 678 13.36 -5.77 9.71
C PHE A 678 13.26 -5.46 8.23
N ARG A 679 12.06 -5.32 7.67
CA ARG A 679 11.88 -5.25 6.20
C ARG A 679 12.29 -3.93 5.56
N LYS A 680 12.89 -2.98 6.29
CA LYS A 680 13.47 -1.70 5.80
C LYS A 680 12.57 -0.98 4.77
N THR A 681 11.24 -1.08 4.86
CA THR A 681 10.32 -0.47 3.88
C THR A 681 10.16 1.04 4.07
N MET A 682 10.85 1.66 5.03
CA MET A 682 10.48 2.98 5.55
C MET A 682 11.60 4.03 5.61
N LYS A 683 12.85 3.71 5.25
CA LYS A 683 13.85 4.79 5.09
C LYS A 683 13.48 5.55 3.82
N ASP A 684 12.95 6.77 3.96
CA ASP A 684 12.61 7.74 2.92
C ASP A 684 13.80 8.13 2.03
N GLY A 685 14.41 7.17 1.32
CA GLY A 685 15.49 7.37 0.35
C GLY A 685 16.58 8.34 0.80
N GLY A 686 17.21 8.10 1.95
CA GLY A 686 18.40 8.86 2.35
C GLY A 686 18.13 10.26 2.91
N ARG A 687 16.88 10.70 3.09
CA ARG A 687 16.64 11.72 4.11
C ARG A 687 16.91 11.08 5.46
N LYS A 688 17.81 11.68 6.22
CA LYS A 688 17.97 11.45 7.67
C LYS A 688 16.67 11.85 8.36
N SER A 689 15.60 11.07 8.17
CA SER A 689 14.46 11.15 9.07
C SER A 689 14.99 10.74 10.44
N LYS A 690 14.90 11.65 11.41
CA LYS A 690 15.30 11.40 12.79
C LYS A 690 14.26 10.55 13.55
N SER A 691 13.31 9.93 12.86
CA SER A 691 12.28 9.05 13.45
C SER A 691 12.91 7.72 13.85
N SER A 692 12.77 7.33 15.11
CA SER A 692 13.13 5.97 15.53
C SER A 692 12.21 4.94 14.86
N ALA A 693 12.70 3.75 14.54
CA ALA A 693 11.91 2.66 13.95
C ALA A 693 10.58 2.36 14.67
N ILE A 694 10.51 2.60 15.98
CA ILE A 694 9.30 2.47 16.79
C ILE A 694 8.18 3.43 16.33
N ILE A 695 8.53 4.68 16.00
CA ILE A 695 7.58 5.68 15.51
C ILE A 695 7.07 5.27 14.14
N GLU A 696 7.93 4.79 13.25
CA GLU A 696 7.53 4.34 11.90
C GLU A 696 6.55 3.16 11.95
N ILE A 697 6.73 2.24 12.91
CA ILE A 697 5.79 1.13 13.16
C ILE A 697 4.44 1.68 13.65
N LEU A 698 4.44 2.60 14.61
CA LEU A 698 3.21 3.20 15.13
C LEU A 698 2.49 4.06 14.09
N GLU A 699 3.23 4.75 13.21
CA GLU A 699 2.67 5.47 12.06
C GLU A 699 2.03 4.51 11.06
N HIS A 700 2.65 3.35 10.80
CA HIS A 700 2.04 2.31 9.96
C HIS A 700 0.73 1.82 10.54
N GLU A 701 0.65 1.62 11.86
CA GLU A 701 -0.62 1.29 12.50
C GLU A 701 -1.65 2.41 12.41
N ASN A 702 -1.23 3.67 12.53
CA ASN A 702 -2.11 4.82 12.33
C ASN A 702 -2.65 4.88 10.89
N ARG A 703 -1.81 4.62 9.88
CA ARG A 703 -2.27 4.51 8.49
C ARG A 703 -3.23 3.34 8.29
N SER A 704 -2.98 2.21 8.93
CA SER A 704 -3.91 1.07 8.90
C SER A 704 -5.29 1.43 9.47
N LEU A 705 -5.34 2.22 10.56
CA LEU A 705 -6.58 2.80 11.09
C LEU A 705 -7.26 3.72 10.09
N PHE A 706 -6.50 4.59 9.41
CA PHE A 706 -7.00 5.47 8.36
C PHE A 706 -7.69 4.68 7.24
N TYR A 707 -7.03 3.65 6.70
CA TYR A 707 -7.59 2.84 5.61
C TYR A 707 -8.90 2.17 5.97
N ASN A 708 -8.99 1.66 7.20
CA ASN A 708 -10.16 0.94 7.69
C ASN A 708 -11.34 1.88 8.02
N TYR A 709 -11.06 3.08 8.53
CA TYR A 709 -12.08 4.08 8.84
C TYR A 709 -12.67 4.68 7.55
N HIS A 710 -11.81 5.05 6.59
CA HIS A 710 -12.22 5.67 5.33
C HIS A 710 -12.64 4.66 4.25
N ASN A 711 -12.71 3.36 4.56
CA ASN A 711 -13.04 2.28 3.62
C ASN A 711 -12.21 2.34 2.32
N VAL A 712 -10.92 2.64 2.43
CA VAL A 712 -10.01 2.76 1.28
C VAL A 712 -9.94 1.41 0.56
N SER A 713 -10.51 1.28 -0.63
CA SER A 713 -10.58 0.00 -1.35
C SER A 713 -9.19 -0.48 -1.79
N LEU A 714 -8.94 -1.79 -1.75
CA LEU A 714 -7.79 -2.41 -2.41
C LEU A 714 -8.03 -2.68 -3.90
N ASN A 715 -9.30 -2.65 -4.33
CA ASN A 715 -9.71 -2.97 -5.68
C ASN A 715 -10.30 -1.74 -6.36
N SER A 716 -9.72 -1.34 -7.50
CA SER A 716 -10.41 -0.49 -8.47
C SER A 716 -11.15 -1.36 -9.48
N GLN A 717 -12.27 -0.88 -10.03
CA GLN A 717 -12.91 -1.53 -11.18
C GLN A 717 -11.87 -1.73 -12.29
N LYS A 718 -11.78 -2.95 -12.82
CA LYS A 718 -10.89 -3.26 -13.94
C LYS A 718 -11.62 -2.90 -15.24
N PRO A 719 -10.99 -2.18 -16.18
CA PRO A 719 -11.58 -1.94 -17.49
C PRO A 719 -11.75 -3.26 -18.22
N HIS A 720 -12.85 -3.39 -18.99
CA HIS A 720 -13.06 -4.53 -19.87
C HIS A 720 -12.07 -4.46 -21.04
N LYS A 721 -11.26 -5.51 -21.22
CA LYS A 721 -10.28 -5.57 -22.30
C LYS A 721 -10.92 -6.14 -23.55
N ILE A 722 -11.09 -5.31 -24.58
CA ILE A 722 -11.58 -5.71 -25.90
C ILE A 722 -10.40 -5.70 -26.87
N HIS A 723 -10.16 -6.84 -27.53
CA HIS A 723 -9.10 -6.98 -28.54
C HIS A 723 -9.67 -6.78 -29.93
N ILE A 724 -9.29 -5.70 -30.61
CA ILE A 724 -9.58 -5.49 -32.02
C ILE A 724 -8.34 -5.93 -32.80
N LYS A 725 -8.47 -6.93 -33.68
CA LYS A 725 -7.38 -7.32 -34.60
C LYS A 725 -7.26 -6.23 -35.67
N ALA A 726 -6.11 -5.55 -35.72
CA ALA A 726 -5.77 -4.75 -36.88
C ALA A 726 -5.40 -5.71 -38.02
N GLU A 727 -6.11 -5.63 -39.15
CA GLU A 727 -5.65 -6.24 -40.40
C GLU A 727 -4.38 -5.50 -40.82
N ASN A 728 -3.24 -6.22 -40.86
CA ASN A 728 -2.00 -5.66 -41.37
C ASN A 728 -2.16 -5.49 -42.89
N ASN A 729 -2.22 -4.24 -43.36
CA ASN A 729 -1.92 -3.89 -44.75
C ASN A 729 -0.47 -3.42 -44.86
#